data_AF-A0A958CR42-F1
#
_entry.id   AF-A0A958CR42-F1
#
_cell.length_a   1.000
_cell.length_b   1.000
_cell.length_c   1.000
_cell.angle_alpha   90.00
_cell.angle_beta   90.00
_cell.angle_gamma   90.00
#
_symmetry.space_group_name_H-M   'P 1'
#
loop_
_entity.id
_entity.type
_entity.pdbx_description
1 polymer ?
#
loop_
_entity_poly.entity_id
_entity_poly.type
_entity_poly.pdbx_seq_one_letter_code
_entity_poly.pdbx_strand_id
1 'polypeptide(L)'
;LNATTADGYNPYRVTRDGIEWEVPEPENPWANIGYWSDHQIIYLQKLLEAAEQVFPGTLASLWNQPIFAYADVPYRLHPYRQMLADWHNTIEFDWEKERESVAAVAALGTDGRLLRDSSGAVVHVSLTEKLLVLLLAKLTNLVPEGGIWMNTQRPEWNDANNALVGKGLSVVTVAYLRRFVAFWQARLAEGDAEALMVNSAVADLLGDVHTILATNRPHLQTGFSDQARRVIMDQLGMAATAYRTGVYRDGIPATQVELERQALGEFLELAQTYIEHTLRANRRPDGLAHSYNILCLHDEGVAVEHLYLMLEGQVALLSSGLLSSEESLALLQTLRQSDLYRADQHSYMLYPNRRLPGFLEKNRAPAAQVADSRLVTALTAANDRRLLICDQAGVYHFNGDFRNAGDVARVLDELAQEPAYASDALAERAVMLELFEAMFDHRAFTGRSGTFFAYEGLGSIYWHMVSKLLLAAQECYQKAVAEGADESVTSALASAYYDIRQGLGFNKKPAEYGAFPTDPYSHTPMGSGARQPGMTGQVKEEILTRLGELGMSVQGGSLCFAPTLLRSDEFLETSGTFVYIDITQIKRTLVLPPKSLAFTICQVPVIYSRGGQAELIVTFADGRTLHAAGSRLDIETSRSIFERNGQVVQLQVSVPEAAVTL
;
A
#
# COMPACT_ATOMS: atom_id res chain seq x y z
N LEU A 1 -4.21 -15.39 -4.38
CA LEU A 1 -4.36 -16.27 -3.20
C LEU A 1 -3.44 -17.49 -3.25
N ASN A 2 -3.52 -18.36 -4.26
CA ASN A 2 -2.65 -19.56 -4.32
C ASN A 2 -1.14 -19.24 -4.37
N ALA A 3 -0.78 -18.09 -4.92
CA ALA A 3 0.59 -17.59 -4.92
C ALA A 3 1.07 -17.00 -3.58
N THR A 4 0.24 -16.96 -2.52
CA THR A 4 0.70 -16.46 -1.22
C THR A 4 1.28 -17.58 -0.37
N THR A 5 2.32 -17.28 0.39
CA THR A 5 3.08 -18.21 1.22
C THR A 5 2.37 -18.51 2.53
N ALA A 6 2.78 -19.59 3.20
CA ALA A 6 2.26 -20.00 4.50
C ALA A 6 2.58 -19.00 5.64
N ASP A 7 3.59 -18.17 5.46
CA ASP A 7 3.96 -17.08 6.37
C ASP A 7 3.35 -15.72 5.99
N GLY A 8 2.42 -15.70 5.02
CA GLY A 8 1.56 -14.54 4.74
C GLY A 8 2.13 -13.48 3.80
N TYR A 9 3.04 -13.88 2.91
CA TYR A 9 3.63 -13.04 1.87
C TYR A 9 3.41 -13.62 0.48
N ASN A 10 4.16 -13.17 -0.53
CA ASN A 10 4.06 -13.65 -1.90
C ASN A 10 5.38 -13.40 -2.66
N PRO A 11 5.66 -14.19 -3.71
CA PRO A 11 6.77 -13.96 -4.62
C PRO A 11 6.60 -12.63 -5.39
N TYR A 12 7.69 -12.12 -5.94
CA TYR A 12 7.72 -10.83 -6.63
C TYR A 12 7.00 -10.84 -7.99
N ARG A 13 6.86 -12.02 -8.62
CA ARG A 13 6.28 -12.15 -9.95
C ARG A 13 5.35 -13.35 -10.08
N VAL A 14 4.25 -13.11 -10.79
CA VAL A 14 3.32 -14.13 -11.28
C VAL A 14 3.43 -14.20 -12.81
N THR A 15 3.36 -15.40 -13.36
CA THR A 15 3.33 -15.66 -14.80
C THR A 15 2.13 -16.54 -15.13
N ARG A 16 1.87 -16.76 -16.43
CA ARG A 16 0.86 -17.74 -16.85
C ARG A 16 1.20 -19.15 -16.34
N ASP A 17 2.49 -19.47 -16.26
CA ASP A 17 2.96 -20.80 -15.89
C ASP A 17 3.07 -20.97 -14.37
N GLY A 18 3.09 -19.89 -13.58
CA GLY A 18 3.07 -19.98 -12.12
C GLY A 18 3.67 -18.76 -11.41
N ILE A 19 4.67 -19.00 -10.58
CA ILE A 19 5.31 -18.00 -9.72
C ILE A 19 6.82 -17.99 -9.90
N GLU A 20 7.46 -16.83 -9.75
CA GLU A 20 8.92 -16.67 -9.73
C GLU A 20 9.33 -15.84 -8.50
N TRP A 21 10.37 -16.27 -7.79
CA TRP A 21 11.01 -15.52 -6.72
C TRP A 21 12.39 -14.99 -7.15
N GLU A 22 12.91 -14.03 -6.40
CA GLU A 22 14.28 -13.55 -6.56
C GLU A 22 15.24 -14.56 -5.93
N VAL A 23 16.42 -14.72 -6.51
CA VAL A 23 17.47 -15.61 -6.00
C VAL A 23 18.70 -14.76 -5.72
N PRO A 24 19.37 -14.90 -4.56
CA PRO A 24 20.59 -14.15 -4.28
C PRO A 24 21.67 -14.43 -5.33
N GLU A 25 22.47 -13.43 -5.64
CA GLU A 25 23.69 -13.58 -6.44
C GLU A 25 24.87 -13.79 -5.46
N PRO A 26 25.49 -14.99 -5.39
CA PRO A 26 26.47 -15.30 -4.34
C PRO A 26 27.69 -14.35 -4.29
N GLU A 27 28.07 -13.78 -5.43
CA GLU A 27 29.22 -12.86 -5.55
C GLU A 27 28.83 -11.38 -5.38
N ASN A 28 27.55 -11.09 -5.11
CA ASN A 28 27.03 -9.74 -4.93
C ASN A 28 26.36 -9.63 -3.56
N PRO A 29 27.08 -9.14 -2.53
CA PRO A 29 26.55 -9.04 -1.16
C PRO A 29 25.40 -8.03 -1.02
N TRP A 30 25.05 -7.32 -2.09
CA TRP A 30 23.92 -6.37 -2.14
C TRP A 30 22.70 -6.94 -2.89
N ALA A 31 22.82 -8.13 -3.49
CA ALA A 31 21.71 -8.85 -4.11
C ALA A 31 20.83 -9.51 -3.04
N ASN A 32 20.06 -8.68 -2.34
CA ASN A 32 19.15 -9.14 -1.31
C ASN A 32 17.85 -9.68 -1.91
N ILE A 33 17.12 -10.47 -1.13
CA ILE A 33 15.76 -10.95 -1.40
C ILE A 33 14.79 -10.33 -0.38
N GLY A 34 13.49 -10.51 -0.56
CA GLY A 34 12.54 -10.23 0.52
C GLY A 34 11.10 -10.16 0.07
N TYR A 35 10.24 -9.61 0.93
CA TYR A 35 8.81 -9.45 0.69
C TYR A 35 8.39 -8.01 0.87
N TRP A 36 7.71 -7.43 -0.12
CA TRP A 36 7.12 -6.11 0.01
C TRP A 36 5.86 -6.20 0.88
N SER A 37 5.75 -5.31 1.86
CA SER A 37 4.71 -5.39 2.90
C SER A 37 3.32 -4.95 2.40
N ASP A 38 3.23 -4.16 1.32
CA ASP A 38 1.97 -3.68 0.76
C ASP A 38 1.31 -4.70 -0.20
N HIS A 39 2.08 -5.65 -0.75
CA HIS A 39 1.68 -6.57 -1.83
C HIS A 39 0.43 -7.41 -1.54
N GLN A 40 0.06 -7.60 -0.27
CA GLN A 40 -0.99 -8.55 0.10
C GLN A 40 -2.35 -7.89 0.30
N ILE A 41 -2.44 -6.89 1.17
CA ILE A 41 -3.73 -6.46 1.76
C ILE A 41 -4.59 -5.70 0.75
N ILE A 42 -4.16 -4.50 0.33
CA ILE A 42 -5.02 -3.62 -0.47
C ILE A 42 -5.33 -4.20 -1.85
N TYR A 43 -4.36 -4.85 -2.48
CA TYR A 43 -4.54 -5.44 -3.81
C TYR A 43 -5.53 -6.60 -3.79
N LEU A 44 -5.45 -7.50 -2.79
CA LEU A 44 -6.44 -8.55 -2.59
C LEU A 44 -7.80 -7.96 -2.22
N GLN A 45 -7.84 -6.97 -1.35
CA GLN A 45 -9.08 -6.34 -0.88
C GLN A 45 -9.93 -5.83 -2.06
N LYS A 46 -9.32 -5.14 -3.04
CA LYS A 46 -10.06 -4.66 -4.22
C LYS A 46 -10.63 -5.82 -5.06
N LEU A 47 -9.94 -6.96 -5.14
CA LEU A 47 -10.43 -8.15 -5.85
C LEU A 47 -11.59 -8.82 -5.08
N LEU A 48 -11.49 -8.90 -3.75
CA LEU A 48 -12.56 -9.45 -2.91
C LEU A 48 -13.84 -8.60 -3.00
N GLU A 49 -13.70 -7.27 -2.93
CA GLU A 49 -14.82 -6.34 -3.13
C GLU A 49 -15.47 -6.50 -4.49
N ALA A 50 -14.67 -6.54 -5.56
CA ALA A 50 -15.19 -6.72 -6.92
C ALA A 50 -15.87 -8.08 -7.11
N ALA A 51 -15.27 -9.16 -6.59
CA ALA A 51 -15.84 -10.50 -6.70
C ALA A 51 -17.22 -10.58 -6.03
N GLU A 52 -17.37 -10.00 -4.83
CA GLU A 52 -18.64 -10.04 -4.11
C GLU A 52 -19.69 -9.09 -4.71
N GLN A 53 -19.27 -7.94 -5.25
CA GLN A 53 -20.18 -7.03 -5.95
C GLN A 53 -20.74 -7.68 -7.22
N VAL A 54 -19.90 -8.33 -8.03
CA VAL A 54 -20.28 -8.93 -9.31
C VAL A 54 -20.96 -10.29 -9.14
N PHE A 55 -20.49 -11.11 -8.21
CA PHE A 55 -20.98 -12.45 -7.94
C PHE A 55 -21.27 -12.63 -6.43
N PRO A 56 -22.36 -12.04 -5.91
CA PRO A 56 -22.70 -12.16 -4.49
C PRO A 56 -22.83 -13.62 -4.05
N GLY A 57 -22.35 -13.92 -2.85
CA GLY A 57 -22.31 -15.26 -2.28
C GLY A 57 -21.07 -16.08 -2.68
N THR A 58 -20.20 -15.56 -3.56
CA THR A 58 -18.98 -16.28 -3.99
C THR A 58 -18.07 -16.55 -2.80
N LEU A 59 -17.77 -15.54 -1.98
CA LEU A 59 -16.89 -15.73 -0.83
C LEU A 59 -17.51 -16.68 0.20
N ALA A 60 -18.81 -16.55 0.46
CA ALA A 60 -19.56 -17.45 1.34
C ALA A 60 -19.44 -18.92 0.92
N SER A 61 -19.51 -19.20 -0.38
CA SER A 61 -19.34 -20.55 -0.93
C SER A 61 -17.94 -21.13 -0.74
N LEU A 62 -16.93 -20.29 -0.56
CA LEU A 62 -15.50 -20.66 -0.54
C LEU A 62 -14.92 -20.76 0.88
N TRP A 63 -15.64 -20.33 1.92
CA TRP A 63 -15.08 -20.21 3.28
C TRP A 63 -14.40 -21.47 3.79
N ASN A 64 -14.99 -22.64 3.53
CA ASN A 64 -14.47 -23.93 3.98
C ASN A 64 -13.98 -24.83 2.84
N GLN A 65 -14.01 -24.38 1.58
CA GLN A 65 -13.57 -25.22 0.46
C GLN A 65 -12.04 -25.34 0.43
N PRO A 66 -11.46 -26.54 0.61
CA PRO A 66 -10.02 -26.74 0.57
C PRO A 66 -9.55 -26.82 -0.89
N ILE A 67 -9.51 -25.67 -1.56
CA ILE A 67 -9.12 -25.55 -2.98
C ILE A 67 -7.97 -24.57 -3.19
N PHE A 68 -7.51 -23.90 -2.14
CA PHE A 68 -6.40 -22.95 -2.20
C PHE A 68 -5.11 -23.62 -1.79
N ALA A 69 -3.97 -23.16 -2.32
CA ALA A 69 -2.64 -23.66 -1.98
C ALA A 69 -1.76 -22.57 -1.36
N TYR A 70 -0.61 -22.96 -0.81
CA TYR A 70 0.47 -22.04 -0.44
C TYR A 70 1.61 -22.11 -1.45
N ALA A 71 2.18 -20.96 -1.80
CA ALA A 71 3.47 -20.91 -2.47
C ALA A 71 4.59 -21.35 -1.51
N ASP A 72 5.52 -22.16 -1.98
CA ASP A 72 6.66 -22.68 -1.22
C ASP A 72 7.94 -21.92 -1.59
N VAL A 73 7.93 -20.61 -1.32
CA VAL A 73 9.07 -19.73 -1.60
C VAL A 73 10.21 -20.08 -0.63
N PRO A 74 11.45 -20.28 -1.11
CA PRO A 74 12.58 -20.73 -0.29
C PRO A 74 13.20 -19.60 0.53
N TYR A 75 12.37 -18.75 1.15
CA TYR A 75 12.79 -17.68 2.04
C TYR A 75 12.48 -18.09 3.48
N ARG A 76 13.38 -17.82 4.42
CA ARG A 76 13.14 -18.06 5.85
C ARG A 76 13.29 -16.77 6.62
N LEU A 77 12.20 -16.33 7.23
CA LEU A 77 12.24 -15.19 8.14
C LEU A 77 12.97 -15.59 9.43
N HIS A 78 14.02 -14.84 9.78
CA HIS A 78 14.81 -15.04 10.99
C HIS A 78 13.93 -15.01 12.25
N PRO A 79 14.33 -15.67 13.35
CA PRO A 79 13.71 -15.49 14.65
C PRO A 79 13.64 -14.02 15.07
N TYR A 80 12.54 -13.60 15.70
CA TYR A 80 12.31 -12.19 16.04
C TYR A 80 13.44 -11.53 16.83
N ARG A 81 14.09 -12.25 17.76
CA ARG A 81 15.24 -11.71 18.50
C ARG A 81 16.43 -11.38 17.61
N GLN A 82 16.64 -12.14 16.54
CA GLN A 82 17.68 -11.85 15.55
C GLN A 82 17.29 -10.64 14.69
N MET A 83 16.01 -10.53 14.32
CA MET A 83 15.49 -9.35 13.60
C MET A 83 15.63 -8.06 14.42
N LEU A 84 15.45 -8.11 15.74
CA LEU A 84 15.72 -6.96 16.61
C LEU A 84 17.22 -6.62 16.69
N ALA A 85 18.08 -7.64 16.65
CA ALA A 85 19.53 -7.44 16.73
C ALA A 85 20.12 -6.86 15.43
N ASP A 86 19.58 -7.28 14.28
CA ASP A 86 19.91 -6.73 12.96
C ASP A 86 18.67 -6.72 12.05
N TRP A 87 17.96 -5.59 12.03
CA TRP A 87 16.74 -5.44 11.24
C TRP A 87 16.99 -5.27 9.73
N HIS A 88 18.25 -5.21 9.28
CA HIS A 88 18.60 -5.19 7.87
C HIS A 88 18.84 -6.60 7.31
N ASN A 89 19.00 -7.59 8.19
CA ASN A 89 19.24 -8.99 7.85
C ASN A 89 18.21 -9.88 8.55
N THR A 90 17.07 -10.06 7.91
CA THR A 90 15.88 -10.68 8.50
C THR A 90 15.35 -11.86 7.71
N ILE A 91 15.89 -12.13 6.51
CA ILE A 91 15.46 -13.22 5.64
C ILE A 91 16.69 -13.90 5.02
N GLU A 92 16.81 -15.20 5.25
CA GLU A 92 17.79 -16.07 4.59
C GLU A 92 17.16 -16.83 3.41
N PHE A 93 17.99 -17.18 2.43
CA PHE A 93 17.59 -18.03 1.30
C PHE A 93 17.92 -19.49 1.58
N ASP A 94 16.91 -20.35 1.52
CA ASP A 94 17.02 -21.78 1.78
C ASP A 94 17.38 -22.53 0.49
N TRP A 95 18.69 -22.73 0.28
CA TRP A 95 19.22 -23.44 -0.89
C TRP A 95 18.82 -24.91 -0.97
N GLU A 96 18.50 -25.54 0.16
CA GLU A 96 18.00 -26.91 0.15
C GLU A 96 16.58 -26.94 -0.39
N LYS A 97 15.73 -26.02 0.10
CA LYS A 97 14.37 -25.86 -0.42
C LYS A 97 14.32 -25.47 -1.88
N GLU A 98 15.23 -24.61 -2.35
CA GLU A 98 15.35 -24.30 -3.78
C GLU A 98 15.62 -25.57 -4.61
N ARG A 99 16.57 -26.41 -4.18
CA ARG A 99 16.86 -27.68 -4.86
C ARG A 99 15.67 -28.63 -4.86
N GLU A 100 14.97 -28.74 -3.73
CA GLU A 100 13.73 -29.53 -3.63
C GLU A 100 12.65 -29.01 -4.58
N SER A 101 12.48 -27.69 -4.67
CA SER A 101 11.52 -27.05 -5.55
C SER A 101 11.85 -27.32 -7.02
N VAL A 102 13.12 -27.16 -7.43
CA VAL A 102 13.57 -27.47 -8.79
C VAL A 102 13.33 -28.94 -9.14
N ALA A 103 13.66 -29.86 -8.23
CA ALA A 103 13.42 -31.29 -8.42
C ALA A 103 11.91 -31.61 -8.54
N ALA A 104 11.08 -30.96 -7.72
CA ALA A 104 9.63 -31.09 -7.77
C ALA A 104 9.04 -30.58 -9.07
N VAL A 105 9.56 -29.45 -9.58
CA VAL A 105 9.12 -28.88 -10.86
C VAL A 105 9.40 -29.82 -12.03
N ALA A 106 10.53 -30.53 -12.00
CA ALA A 106 10.84 -31.54 -13.00
C ALA A 106 9.85 -32.73 -12.99
N ALA A 107 9.20 -33.01 -11.86
CA ALA A 107 8.27 -34.13 -11.70
C ALA A 107 6.78 -33.75 -11.84
N LEU A 108 6.38 -32.60 -11.28
CA LEU A 108 4.98 -32.16 -11.13
C LEU A 108 4.63 -30.96 -12.02
N GLY A 109 5.59 -30.40 -12.75
CA GLY A 109 5.43 -29.09 -13.36
C GLY A 109 5.44 -27.97 -12.30
N THR A 110 4.90 -26.80 -12.63
CA THR A 110 5.02 -25.61 -11.77
C THR A 110 4.30 -25.73 -10.42
N ASP A 111 3.36 -26.66 -10.26
CA ASP A 111 2.77 -27.03 -8.97
C ASP A 111 3.83 -27.56 -7.98
N GLY A 112 4.99 -28.02 -8.45
CA GLY A 112 6.13 -28.34 -7.59
C GLY A 112 6.67 -27.16 -6.77
N ARG A 113 6.27 -25.92 -7.11
CA ARG A 113 6.54 -24.69 -6.34
C ARG A 113 5.50 -24.39 -5.26
N LEU A 114 4.49 -25.23 -5.12
CA LEU A 114 3.50 -25.14 -4.05
C LEU A 114 3.94 -25.97 -2.84
N LEU A 115 3.44 -25.60 -1.67
CA LEU A 115 3.70 -26.31 -0.43
C LEU A 115 3.10 -27.72 -0.54
N ARG A 116 3.91 -28.72 -0.22
CA ARG A 116 3.55 -30.12 -0.33
C ARG A 116 3.64 -30.81 1.02
N ASP A 117 2.79 -31.80 1.23
CA ASP A 117 2.83 -32.66 2.41
C ASP A 117 3.94 -33.73 2.28
N SER A 118 4.07 -34.58 3.30
CA SER A 118 5.07 -35.66 3.33
C SER A 118 4.85 -36.75 2.26
N SER A 119 3.68 -36.81 1.63
CA SER A 119 3.40 -37.69 0.50
C SER A 119 3.82 -37.06 -0.85
N GLY A 120 4.15 -35.76 -0.85
CA GLY A 120 4.47 -34.98 -2.03
C GLY A 120 3.25 -34.34 -2.71
N ALA A 121 2.05 -34.49 -2.15
CA ALA A 121 0.84 -33.88 -2.66
C ALA A 121 0.74 -32.40 -2.25
N VAL A 122 0.14 -31.56 -3.11
CA VAL A 122 -0.09 -30.14 -2.79
C VAL A 122 -1.07 -30.02 -1.63
N VAL A 123 -0.67 -29.25 -0.62
CA VAL A 123 -1.53 -28.94 0.54
C VAL A 123 -2.63 -27.98 0.09
N HIS A 124 -3.88 -28.38 0.34
CA HIS A 124 -5.04 -27.55 0.05
C HIS A 124 -5.71 -27.04 1.33
N VAL A 125 -6.07 -25.76 1.33
CA VAL A 125 -6.61 -25.04 2.48
C VAL A 125 -7.80 -24.16 2.08
N SER A 126 -8.54 -23.72 3.09
CA SER A 126 -9.76 -22.95 2.91
C SER A 126 -9.49 -21.46 2.64
N LEU A 127 -10.48 -20.74 2.09
CA LEU A 127 -10.38 -19.28 1.93
C LEU A 127 -10.18 -18.60 3.29
N THR A 128 -10.89 -19.07 4.32
CA THR A 128 -10.78 -18.56 5.69
C THR A 128 -9.32 -18.61 6.17
N GLU A 129 -8.66 -19.75 6.00
CA GLU A 129 -7.28 -19.91 6.40
C GLU A 129 -6.34 -18.97 5.63
N LYS A 130 -6.52 -18.85 4.30
CA LYS A 130 -5.72 -17.93 3.48
C LYS A 130 -5.84 -16.48 3.95
N LEU A 131 -7.05 -16.02 4.28
CA LEU A 131 -7.25 -14.65 4.78
C LEU A 131 -6.70 -14.48 6.20
N LEU A 132 -6.83 -15.49 7.07
CA LEU A 132 -6.26 -15.49 8.42
C LEU A 132 -4.76 -15.36 8.39
N VAL A 133 -4.06 -16.18 7.59
CA VAL A 133 -2.59 -16.14 7.48
C VAL A 133 -2.11 -14.76 7.03
N LEU A 134 -2.78 -14.15 6.05
CA LEU A 134 -2.44 -12.80 5.59
C LEU A 134 -2.65 -11.73 6.67
N LEU A 135 -3.75 -11.81 7.42
CA LEU A 135 -4.05 -10.89 8.51
C LEU A 135 -3.07 -11.07 9.69
N LEU A 136 -2.84 -12.30 10.13
CA LEU A 136 -1.96 -12.62 11.25
C LEU A 136 -0.51 -12.26 10.95
N ALA A 137 -0.02 -12.46 9.73
CA ALA A 137 1.31 -12.01 9.32
C ALA A 137 1.50 -10.49 9.47
N LYS A 138 0.43 -9.71 9.29
CA LYS A 138 0.47 -8.25 9.50
C LYS A 138 0.30 -7.89 10.97
N LEU A 139 -0.68 -8.46 11.66
CA LEU A 139 -0.94 -8.17 13.08
C LEU A 139 0.23 -8.55 13.99
N THR A 140 0.97 -9.61 13.66
CA THR A 140 2.17 -9.99 14.40
C THR A 140 3.35 -9.02 14.22
N ASN A 141 3.26 -8.12 13.25
CA ASN A 141 4.18 -7.00 13.03
C ASN A 141 3.57 -5.66 13.45
N LEU A 142 2.40 -5.64 14.11
CA LEU A 142 1.79 -4.41 14.59
C LEU A 142 2.59 -3.85 15.78
N VAL A 143 3.04 -2.62 15.62
CA VAL A 143 3.53 -1.77 16.70
C VAL A 143 2.41 -0.79 17.02
N PRO A 144 1.69 -0.93 18.15
CA PRO A 144 0.58 -0.04 18.48
C PRO A 144 0.99 1.42 18.38
N GLU A 145 0.11 2.29 17.91
CA GLU A 145 0.38 3.73 17.68
C GLU A 145 1.51 4.06 16.67
N GLY A 146 2.27 3.06 16.20
CA GLY A 146 3.38 3.23 15.29
C GLY A 146 3.09 2.78 13.85
N GLY A 147 2.47 1.62 13.66
CA GLY A 147 2.20 1.05 12.33
C GLY A 147 2.56 -0.43 12.22
N ILE A 148 2.58 -0.96 10.99
CA ILE A 148 3.12 -2.31 10.71
C ILE A 148 4.63 -2.22 10.48
N TRP A 149 5.41 -3.02 11.21
CA TRP A 149 6.86 -3.03 11.09
C TRP A 149 7.35 -3.52 9.71
N MET A 150 8.16 -2.70 9.04
CA MET A 150 8.71 -2.97 7.70
C MET A 150 10.01 -3.77 7.80
N ASN A 151 9.95 -5.04 8.20
CA ASN A 151 11.11 -5.85 8.55
C ASN A 151 11.42 -6.99 7.57
N THR A 152 10.97 -6.90 6.32
CA THR A 152 11.02 -8.00 5.33
C THR A 152 11.95 -7.73 4.15
N GLN A 153 13.04 -6.97 4.37
CA GLN A 153 14.12 -6.67 3.41
C GLN A 153 13.69 -6.01 2.09
N ARG A 154 12.43 -5.55 2.00
CA ARG A 154 11.87 -4.82 0.86
C ARG A 154 10.95 -3.70 1.35
N PRO A 155 10.87 -2.60 0.59
CA PRO A 155 9.99 -1.49 0.92
C PRO A 155 8.52 -1.85 0.69
N GLU A 156 7.66 -0.83 0.76
CA GLU A 156 6.31 -0.88 0.21
C GLU A 156 6.31 -0.23 -1.19
N TRP A 157 5.23 0.46 -1.57
CA TRP A 157 5.04 1.05 -2.90
C TRP A 157 6.16 2.03 -3.30
N ASN A 158 6.60 2.90 -2.38
CA ASN A 158 7.61 3.92 -2.68
C ASN A 158 9.04 3.37 -2.51
N ASP A 159 9.61 2.82 -3.57
CA ASP A 159 10.99 2.32 -3.57
C ASP A 159 12.05 3.40 -3.29
N ALA A 160 11.74 4.69 -3.51
CA ALA A 160 12.67 5.76 -3.16
C ALA A 160 12.82 5.98 -1.64
N ASN A 161 11.90 5.43 -0.84
CA ASN A 161 11.96 5.38 0.63
C ASN A 161 12.46 4.00 1.17
N ASN A 162 13.25 3.27 0.38
CA ASN A 162 13.70 1.93 0.74
C ASN A 162 14.62 1.83 1.98
N ALA A 163 15.23 2.92 2.44
CA ALA A 163 16.00 2.91 3.68
C ALA A 163 15.12 2.95 4.95
N LEU A 164 13.79 3.03 4.78
CA LEU A 164 12.86 2.74 5.88
C LEU A 164 12.79 1.24 6.20
N VAL A 165 13.19 0.34 5.31
CA VAL A 165 13.22 -1.09 5.62
C VAL A 165 14.12 -1.35 6.83
N GLY A 166 13.61 -2.11 7.79
CA GLY A 166 14.24 -2.41 9.07
C GLY A 166 13.75 -1.51 10.20
N LYS A 167 13.74 -0.19 10.02
CA LYS A 167 13.34 0.78 11.07
C LYS A 167 11.94 1.40 10.86
N GLY A 168 11.32 1.17 9.72
CA GLY A 168 10.07 1.83 9.31
C GLY A 168 8.83 1.15 9.88
N LEU A 169 7.82 1.95 10.17
CA LEU A 169 6.48 1.49 10.56
C LEU A 169 5.47 2.07 9.56
N SER A 170 4.74 1.21 8.86
CA SER A 170 3.76 1.61 7.85
C SER A 170 2.40 1.86 8.49
N VAL A 171 1.97 3.13 8.52
CA VAL A 171 0.60 3.53 8.85
C VAL A 171 -0.31 3.32 7.64
N VAL A 172 0.25 3.43 6.42
CA VAL A 172 -0.41 3.15 5.15
C VAL A 172 -1.03 1.74 5.17
N THR A 173 -0.25 0.73 5.53
CA THR A 173 -0.74 -0.65 5.60
C THR A 173 -1.77 -0.84 6.73
N VAL A 174 -1.64 -0.14 7.87
CA VAL A 174 -2.68 -0.15 8.92
C VAL A 174 -4.01 0.39 8.39
N ALA A 175 -3.99 1.46 7.60
CA ALA A 175 -5.21 2.05 7.04
C ALA A 175 -5.93 1.08 6.10
N TYR A 176 -5.20 0.35 5.26
CA TYR A 176 -5.77 -0.68 4.40
C TYR A 176 -6.19 -1.94 5.16
N LEU A 177 -5.50 -2.31 6.24
CA LEU A 177 -5.94 -3.38 7.14
C LEU A 177 -7.29 -3.08 7.77
N ARG A 178 -7.56 -1.81 8.11
CA ARG A 178 -8.89 -1.42 8.61
C ARG A 178 -9.99 -1.74 7.60
N ARG A 179 -9.80 -1.37 6.33
CA ARG A 179 -10.75 -1.68 5.24
C ARG A 179 -10.92 -3.19 5.08
N PHE A 180 -9.82 -3.94 5.10
CA PHE A 180 -9.80 -5.40 4.99
C PHE A 180 -10.58 -6.09 6.12
N VAL A 181 -10.32 -5.72 7.37
CA VAL A 181 -11.01 -6.29 8.54
C VAL A 181 -12.50 -5.91 8.53
N ALA A 182 -12.84 -4.65 8.24
CA ALA A 182 -14.24 -4.22 8.16
C ALA A 182 -15.02 -4.98 7.09
N PHE A 183 -14.42 -5.18 5.91
CA PHE A 183 -15.02 -5.99 4.86
C PHE A 183 -15.23 -7.43 5.31
N TRP A 184 -14.22 -8.04 5.95
CA TRP A 184 -14.31 -9.42 6.36
C TRP A 184 -15.36 -9.65 7.45
N GLN A 185 -15.46 -8.75 8.44
CA GLN A 185 -16.53 -8.77 9.44
C GLN A 185 -17.91 -8.75 8.78
N ALA A 186 -18.15 -7.84 7.83
CA ALA A 186 -19.42 -7.76 7.12
C ALA A 186 -19.76 -9.07 6.38
N ARG A 187 -18.78 -9.68 5.72
CA ARG A 187 -18.98 -10.94 4.99
C ARG A 187 -19.18 -12.15 5.89
N LEU A 188 -18.54 -12.19 7.06
CA LEU A 188 -18.75 -13.27 8.04
C LEU A 188 -20.14 -13.19 8.68
N ALA A 189 -20.66 -11.97 8.89
CA ALA A 189 -22.02 -11.77 9.41
C ALA A 189 -23.11 -12.25 8.44
N GLU A 190 -22.85 -12.24 7.14
CA GLU A 190 -23.78 -12.65 6.08
C GLU A 190 -23.76 -14.17 5.77
N GLY A 191 -22.77 -14.92 6.24
CA GLY A 191 -22.64 -16.34 5.90
C GLY A 191 -23.59 -17.27 6.67
N ASP A 192 -23.69 -18.55 6.27
CA ASP A 192 -24.53 -19.56 6.96
C ASP A 192 -23.72 -20.64 7.72
N ALA A 193 -22.45 -20.86 7.41
CA ALA A 193 -21.57 -21.81 8.11
C ALA A 193 -21.24 -21.40 9.57
N GLU A 194 -21.83 -22.07 10.56
CA GLU A 194 -21.58 -21.82 11.99
C GLU A 194 -20.10 -22.04 12.39
N ALA A 195 -19.42 -22.94 11.68
CA ALA A 195 -18.06 -23.38 11.95
C ALA A 195 -17.14 -23.25 10.73
N LEU A 196 -15.89 -22.86 10.96
CA LEU A 196 -14.87 -22.68 9.95
C LEU A 196 -13.73 -23.69 10.15
N MET A 197 -13.24 -24.30 9.07
CA MET A 197 -12.14 -25.27 9.14
C MET A 197 -10.82 -24.60 8.77
N VAL A 198 -9.86 -24.68 9.69
CA VAL A 198 -8.52 -24.13 9.54
C VAL A 198 -7.48 -25.08 10.10
N ASN A 199 -6.24 -24.97 9.62
CA ASN A 199 -5.12 -25.71 10.14
C ASN A 199 -4.87 -25.44 11.64
N SER A 200 -4.52 -26.48 12.39
CA SER A 200 -4.23 -26.35 13.82
C SER A 200 -3.15 -25.31 14.13
N ALA A 201 -2.07 -25.25 13.33
CA ALA A 201 -1.00 -24.27 13.54
C ALA A 201 -1.47 -22.82 13.34
N VAL A 202 -2.42 -22.59 12.43
CA VAL A 202 -3.01 -21.26 12.19
C VAL A 202 -3.97 -20.89 13.31
N ALA A 203 -4.76 -21.85 13.81
CA ALA A 203 -5.63 -21.65 14.96
C ALA A 203 -4.85 -21.34 16.24
N ASP A 204 -3.73 -22.04 16.47
CA ASP A 204 -2.85 -21.78 17.60
C ASP A 204 -2.28 -20.35 17.54
N LEU A 205 -1.76 -19.92 16.38
CA LEU A 205 -1.29 -18.55 16.19
C LEU A 205 -2.41 -17.51 16.39
N LEU A 206 -3.62 -17.78 15.88
CA LEU A 206 -4.78 -16.93 16.09
C LEU A 206 -5.10 -16.79 17.59
N GLY A 207 -5.10 -17.90 18.33
CA GLY A 207 -5.33 -17.93 19.78
C GLY A 207 -4.29 -17.16 20.57
N ASP A 208 -3.01 -17.31 20.22
CA ASP A 208 -1.90 -16.56 20.81
C ASP A 208 -2.07 -15.06 20.58
N VAL A 209 -2.28 -14.64 19.32
CA VAL A 209 -2.47 -13.22 18.97
C VAL A 209 -3.71 -12.66 19.65
N HIS A 210 -4.83 -13.38 19.67
CA HIS A 210 -6.03 -12.96 20.38
C HIS A 210 -5.74 -12.73 21.87
N THR A 211 -5.08 -13.68 22.53
CA THR A 211 -4.73 -13.59 23.96
C THR A 211 -3.83 -12.40 24.25
N ILE A 212 -2.84 -12.15 23.40
CA ILE A 212 -1.91 -11.02 23.53
C ILE A 212 -2.68 -9.69 23.40
N LEU A 213 -3.52 -9.54 22.38
CA LEU A 213 -4.33 -8.35 22.18
C LEU A 213 -5.37 -8.16 23.32
N ALA A 214 -5.97 -9.24 23.81
CA ALA A 214 -6.96 -9.17 24.89
C ALA A 214 -6.30 -8.74 26.21
N THR A 215 -5.12 -9.30 26.52
CA THR A 215 -4.35 -8.99 27.73
C THR A 215 -3.92 -7.52 27.77
N ASN A 216 -3.50 -6.98 26.63
CA ASN A 216 -3.03 -5.60 26.52
C ASN A 216 -4.15 -4.59 26.23
N ARG A 217 -5.42 -5.03 26.10
CA ARG A 217 -6.58 -4.19 25.77
C ARG A 217 -6.73 -2.95 26.66
N PRO A 218 -6.43 -2.96 27.97
CA PRO A 218 -6.54 -1.76 28.82
C PRO A 218 -5.74 -0.55 28.30
N HIS A 219 -4.61 -0.79 27.61
CA HIS A 219 -3.80 0.28 27.03
C HIS A 219 -4.48 1.07 25.92
N LEU A 220 -5.54 0.52 25.29
CA LEU A 220 -6.33 1.27 24.31
C LEU A 220 -7.08 2.47 24.92
N GLN A 221 -7.26 2.49 26.24
CA GLN A 221 -7.88 3.62 26.95
C GLN A 221 -6.86 4.65 27.43
N THR A 222 -5.65 4.21 27.79
CA THR A 222 -4.63 5.07 28.41
C THR A 222 -3.48 5.45 27.47
N GLY A 223 -3.40 4.84 26.29
CA GLY A 223 -2.24 4.90 25.42
C GLY A 223 -1.15 3.89 25.82
N PHE A 224 -0.14 3.75 24.96
CA PHE A 224 1.00 2.87 25.17
C PHE A 224 2.25 3.68 25.54
N SER A 225 2.89 3.33 26.66
CA SER A 225 4.27 3.77 26.92
C SER A 225 5.25 2.94 26.09
N ASP A 226 6.50 3.40 26.00
CA ASP A 226 7.55 2.67 25.27
C ASP A 226 7.77 1.25 25.81
N GLN A 227 7.65 1.07 27.14
CA GLN A 227 7.71 -0.25 27.78
C GLN A 227 6.53 -1.13 27.37
N ALA A 228 5.30 -0.60 27.45
CA ALA A 228 4.09 -1.36 27.10
C ALA A 228 4.10 -1.75 25.61
N ARG A 229 4.55 -0.83 24.75
CA ARG A 229 4.74 -1.07 23.32
C ARG A 229 5.77 -2.16 23.05
N ARG A 230 6.88 -2.16 23.80
CA ARG A 230 7.88 -3.23 23.72
C ARG A 230 7.31 -4.59 24.10
N VAL A 231 6.54 -4.65 25.20
CA VAL A 231 5.97 -5.91 25.70
C VAL A 231 5.08 -6.58 24.64
N ILE A 232 4.12 -5.84 24.08
CA ILE A 232 3.21 -6.40 23.08
C ILE A 232 3.95 -6.76 21.78
N MET A 233 4.92 -5.94 21.35
CA MET A 233 5.76 -6.23 20.18
C MET A 233 6.56 -7.52 20.37
N ASP A 234 7.19 -7.72 21.54
CA ASP A 234 7.92 -8.94 21.87
C ASP A 234 7.01 -10.17 21.88
N GLN A 235 5.82 -10.05 22.48
CA GLN A 235 4.84 -11.14 22.52
C GLN A 235 4.40 -11.57 21.11
N LEU A 236 4.02 -10.60 20.27
CA LEU A 236 3.57 -10.85 18.90
C LEU A 236 4.70 -11.43 18.03
N GLY A 237 5.90 -10.87 18.12
CA GLY A 237 7.08 -11.33 17.39
C GLY A 237 7.49 -12.75 17.77
N MET A 238 7.38 -13.11 19.06
CA MET A 238 7.64 -14.48 19.54
C MET A 238 6.58 -15.47 19.07
N ALA A 239 5.29 -15.12 19.12
CA ALA A 239 4.21 -15.97 18.61
C ALA A 239 4.40 -16.28 17.10
N ALA A 240 4.69 -15.24 16.30
CA ALA A 240 5.00 -15.43 14.88
C ALA A 240 6.27 -16.26 14.64
N THR A 241 7.27 -16.15 15.52
CA THR A 241 8.50 -16.95 15.44
C THR A 241 8.19 -18.43 15.67
N ALA A 242 7.43 -18.75 16.72
CA ALA A 242 7.04 -20.11 17.02
C ALA A 242 6.26 -20.76 15.85
N TYR A 243 5.28 -20.04 15.29
CA TYR A 243 4.51 -20.50 14.13
C TYR A 243 5.41 -20.81 12.93
N ARG A 244 6.22 -19.84 12.47
CA ARG A 244 7.04 -20.02 11.26
C ARG A 244 8.12 -21.07 11.45
N THR A 245 8.73 -21.17 12.62
CA THR A 245 9.74 -22.21 12.90
C THR A 245 9.13 -23.61 12.80
N GLY A 246 7.89 -23.81 13.26
CA GLY A 246 7.16 -25.06 13.04
C GLY A 246 6.95 -25.34 11.56
N VAL A 247 6.40 -24.36 10.82
CA VAL A 247 6.11 -24.50 9.39
C VAL A 247 7.37 -24.77 8.56
N TYR A 248 8.48 -24.08 8.84
CA TYR A 248 9.73 -24.26 8.09
C TYR A 248 10.39 -25.61 8.35
N ARG A 249 10.30 -26.12 9.59
CA ARG A 249 10.93 -27.39 9.97
C ARG A 249 10.11 -28.60 9.54
N ASP A 250 8.81 -28.57 9.80
CA ASP A 250 7.94 -29.75 9.71
C ASP A 250 6.90 -29.64 8.58
N GLY A 251 6.82 -28.50 7.90
CA GLY A 251 5.70 -28.17 7.03
C GLY A 251 4.45 -27.76 7.81
N ILE A 252 3.33 -27.57 7.11
CA ILE A 252 2.04 -27.34 7.75
C ILE A 252 1.46 -28.71 8.21
N PRO A 253 0.99 -28.85 9.46
CA PRO A 253 0.35 -30.07 9.94
C PRO A 253 -0.83 -30.51 9.08
N ALA A 254 -1.14 -31.81 9.02
CA ALA A 254 -2.37 -32.26 8.36
C ALA A 254 -3.64 -31.99 9.21
N THR A 255 -3.48 -31.75 10.51
CA THR A 255 -4.59 -31.56 11.46
C THR A 255 -5.34 -30.27 11.17
N GLN A 256 -6.66 -30.42 11.00
CA GLN A 256 -7.61 -29.32 10.89
C GLN A 256 -8.40 -29.22 12.20
N VAL A 257 -8.74 -28.00 12.59
CA VAL A 257 -9.56 -27.71 13.76
C VAL A 257 -10.74 -26.84 13.37
N GLU A 258 -11.79 -26.96 14.18
CA GLU A 258 -12.98 -26.14 14.05
C GLU A 258 -12.75 -24.80 14.76
N LEU A 259 -12.90 -23.72 14.02
CA LEU A 259 -12.91 -22.35 14.51
C LEU A 259 -14.35 -21.85 14.52
N GLU A 260 -14.86 -21.55 15.71
CA GLU A 260 -16.18 -20.95 15.85
C GLU A 260 -16.23 -19.58 15.15
N ARG A 261 -17.26 -19.35 14.32
CA ARG A 261 -17.41 -18.08 13.62
C ARG A 261 -17.47 -16.90 14.60
N GLN A 262 -18.17 -17.07 15.73
CA GLN A 262 -18.29 -16.03 16.74
C GLN A 262 -16.91 -15.63 17.29
N ALA A 263 -16.08 -16.61 17.64
CA ALA A 263 -14.72 -16.36 18.12
C ALA A 263 -13.86 -15.60 17.09
N LEU A 264 -13.99 -15.94 15.80
CA LEU A 264 -13.34 -15.18 14.73
C LEU A 264 -13.88 -13.74 14.64
N GLY A 265 -15.19 -13.55 14.75
CA GLY A 265 -15.82 -12.22 14.79
C GLY A 265 -15.27 -11.36 15.93
N GLU A 266 -15.24 -11.90 17.15
CA GLU A 266 -14.71 -11.25 18.35
C GLU A 266 -13.22 -10.89 18.20
N PHE A 267 -12.43 -11.77 17.58
CA PHE A 267 -11.04 -11.48 17.25
C PHE A 267 -10.91 -10.32 16.26
N LEU A 268 -11.70 -10.32 15.18
CA LEU A 268 -11.65 -9.26 14.17
C LEU A 268 -12.07 -7.91 14.75
N GLU A 269 -13.08 -7.86 15.61
CA GLU A 269 -13.48 -6.66 16.35
C GLU A 269 -12.35 -6.11 17.24
N LEU A 270 -11.67 -7.01 17.97
CA LEU A 270 -10.52 -6.63 18.78
C LEU A 270 -9.37 -6.10 17.92
N ALA A 271 -9.01 -6.80 16.86
CA ALA A 271 -7.97 -6.38 15.92
C ALA A 271 -8.30 -5.01 15.29
N GLN A 272 -9.55 -4.81 14.88
CA GLN A 272 -10.03 -3.52 14.36
C GLN A 272 -9.86 -2.41 15.38
N THR A 273 -10.14 -2.66 16.67
CA THR A 273 -9.98 -1.66 17.73
C THR A 273 -8.51 -1.20 17.87
N TYR A 274 -7.54 -2.14 17.81
CA TYR A 274 -6.11 -1.82 17.82
C TYR A 274 -5.66 -1.05 16.56
N ILE A 275 -6.16 -1.46 15.39
CA ILE A 275 -5.90 -0.81 14.11
C ILE A 275 -6.41 0.64 14.15
N GLU A 276 -7.66 0.85 14.57
CA GLU A 276 -8.24 2.20 14.63
C GLU A 276 -7.59 3.07 15.71
N HIS A 277 -7.22 2.51 16.87
CA HIS A 277 -6.40 3.21 17.87
C HIS A 277 -5.10 3.72 17.25
N THR A 278 -4.41 2.86 16.52
CA THR A 278 -3.15 3.19 15.83
C THR A 278 -3.36 4.29 14.80
N LEU A 279 -4.43 4.25 13.99
CA LEU A 279 -4.74 5.28 13.01
C LEU A 279 -5.09 6.63 13.66
N ARG A 280 -5.85 6.62 14.76
CA ARG A 280 -6.19 7.85 15.51
C ARG A 280 -4.95 8.49 16.14
N ALA A 281 -4.04 7.68 16.70
CA ALA A 281 -2.75 8.15 17.22
C ALA A 281 -1.83 8.73 16.13
N ASN A 282 -2.08 8.40 14.86
CA ASN A 282 -1.31 8.90 13.71
C ASN A 282 -1.97 10.08 12.97
N ARG A 283 -2.97 10.73 13.58
CA ARG A 283 -3.46 12.03 13.11
C ARG A 283 -2.50 13.14 13.55
N ARG A 284 -2.07 13.94 12.59
CA ARG A 284 -1.22 15.11 12.81
C ARG A 284 -2.04 16.25 13.41
N PRO A 285 -1.40 17.21 14.10
CA PRO A 285 -2.07 18.40 14.61
C PRO A 285 -2.74 19.27 13.53
N ASP A 286 -2.25 19.22 12.29
CA ASP A 286 -2.83 19.91 11.14
C ASP A 286 -4.07 19.20 10.57
N GLY A 287 -4.40 17.99 11.04
CA GLY A 287 -5.54 17.19 10.60
C GLY A 287 -5.20 16.16 9.51
N LEU A 288 -3.97 16.18 8.97
CA LEU A 288 -3.47 15.16 8.03
C LEU A 288 -3.00 13.90 8.78
N ALA A 289 -2.56 12.89 8.05
CA ALA A 289 -2.10 11.62 8.60
C ALA A 289 -0.59 11.45 8.49
N HIS A 290 0.04 10.80 9.46
CA HIS A 290 1.34 10.20 9.26
C HIS A 290 1.23 9.01 8.29
N SER A 291 2.24 8.82 7.42
CA SER A 291 2.27 7.72 6.45
C SER A 291 3.20 6.61 6.90
N TYR A 292 4.40 7.00 7.31
CA TYR A 292 5.44 6.13 7.84
C TYR A 292 6.01 6.77 9.10
N ASN A 293 6.36 5.93 10.08
CA ASN A 293 7.09 6.32 11.28
C ASN A 293 8.40 5.54 11.38
N ILE A 294 9.25 5.94 12.32
CA ILE A 294 10.49 5.25 12.68
C ILE A 294 10.28 4.54 14.02
N LEU A 295 10.68 3.28 14.07
CA LEU A 295 10.84 2.45 15.25
C LEU A 295 12.16 2.80 15.94
N CYS A 296 12.10 3.24 17.19
CA CYS A 296 13.27 3.59 17.99
C CYS A 296 13.42 2.58 19.14
N LEU A 297 14.32 1.61 18.98
CA LEU A 297 14.66 0.64 20.04
C LEU A 297 15.64 1.26 21.04
N HIS A 298 15.36 1.09 22.33
CA HIS A 298 16.28 1.41 23.43
C HIS A 298 16.14 0.37 24.55
N ASP A 299 17.06 0.39 25.51
CA ASP A 299 17.12 -0.62 26.58
C ASP A 299 15.82 -0.72 27.39
N GLU A 300 15.15 0.41 27.58
CA GLU A 300 13.93 0.52 28.39
C GLU A 300 12.61 0.41 27.57
N GLY A 301 12.63 0.25 26.25
CA GLY A 301 11.38 0.25 25.48
C GLY A 301 11.49 0.46 23.98
N VAL A 302 10.34 0.79 23.38
CA VAL A 302 10.18 1.12 21.96
C VAL A 302 9.44 2.44 21.81
N ALA A 303 10.15 3.46 21.35
CA ALA A 303 9.55 4.73 20.96
C ALA A 303 9.15 4.75 19.47
N VAL A 304 8.24 5.66 19.12
CA VAL A 304 7.79 5.93 17.76
C VAL A 304 8.17 7.36 17.42
N GLU A 305 8.97 7.55 16.38
CA GLU A 305 9.33 8.86 15.86
C GLU A 305 8.59 9.12 14.54
N HIS A 306 7.98 10.29 14.40
CA HIS A 306 7.16 10.62 13.25
C HIS A 306 7.98 11.25 12.11
N LEU A 307 7.70 10.83 10.87
CA LEU A 307 8.30 11.45 9.69
C LEU A 307 7.49 12.64 9.17
N TYR A 308 8.11 13.37 8.25
CA TYR A 308 7.49 14.44 7.49
C TYR A 308 6.22 13.96 6.75
N LEU A 309 5.35 14.91 6.43
CA LEU A 309 4.10 14.67 5.72
C LEU A 309 4.33 13.96 4.37
N MET A 310 3.50 12.97 4.05
CA MET A 310 3.53 12.31 2.73
C MET A 310 2.12 12.13 2.18
N LEU A 311 1.96 12.18 0.86
CA LEU A 311 0.68 12.05 0.17
C LEU A 311 0.03 10.69 0.39
N GLU A 312 0.85 9.63 0.44
CA GLU A 312 0.40 8.24 0.48
C GLU A 312 -0.45 7.91 1.72
N GLY A 313 -0.09 8.41 2.91
CA GLY A 313 -0.89 8.22 4.11
C GLY A 313 -2.26 8.90 4.04
N GLN A 314 -2.38 9.98 3.25
CA GLN A 314 -3.64 10.69 3.06
C GLN A 314 -4.59 9.86 2.21
N VAL A 315 -4.06 9.33 1.10
CA VAL A 315 -4.76 8.37 0.24
C VAL A 315 -5.21 7.16 1.06
N ALA A 316 -4.31 6.56 1.82
CA ALA A 316 -4.60 5.36 2.58
C ALA A 316 -5.67 5.59 3.66
N LEU A 317 -5.58 6.70 4.40
CA LEU A 317 -6.55 7.04 5.44
C LEU A 317 -7.94 7.34 4.85
N LEU A 318 -8.03 8.11 3.74
CA LEU A 318 -9.29 8.33 3.01
C LEU A 318 -9.90 7.01 2.53
N SER A 319 -9.07 6.08 2.03
CA SER A 319 -9.51 4.78 1.55
C SER A 319 -9.81 3.75 2.65
N SER A 320 -9.51 4.04 3.93
CA SER A 320 -9.67 3.08 5.04
C SER A 320 -11.14 2.83 5.42
N GLY A 321 -12.03 3.76 5.07
CA GLY A 321 -13.43 3.80 5.52
C GLY A 321 -13.60 4.18 6.99
N LEU A 322 -12.53 4.60 7.68
CA LEU A 322 -12.58 5.02 9.09
C LEU A 322 -13.23 6.40 9.26
N LEU A 323 -12.94 7.31 8.33
CA LEU A 323 -13.36 8.71 8.44
C LEU A 323 -14.84 8.91 8.15
N SER A 324 -15.46 9.85 8.86
CA SER A 324 -16.75 10.40 8.43
C SER A 324 -16.62 11.17 7.11
N SER A 325 -17.75 11.51 6.50
CA SER A 325 -17.78 12.32 5.27
C SER A 325 -17.19 13.72 5.51
N GLU A 326 -17.47 14.31 6.66
CA GLU A 326 -16.96 15.61 7.11
C GLU A 326 -15.45 15.55 7.41
N GLU A 327 -14.99 14.49 8.08
CA GLU A 327 -13.55 14.31 8.33
C GLU A 327 -12.77 14.11 7.02
N SER A 328 -13.35 13.37 6.07
CA SER A 328 -12.76 13.17 4.74
C SER A 328 -12.65 14.50 3.98
N LEU A 329 -13.72 15.32 4.04
CA LEU A 329 -13.73 16.65 3.42
C LEU A 329 -12.69 17.56 4.06
N ALA A 330 -12.63 17.61 5.40
CA ALA A 330 -11.66 18.42 6.14
C ALA A 330 -10.22 18.02 5.78
N LEU A 331 -9.92 16.72 5.70
CA LEU A 331 -8.61 16.23 5.28
C LEU A 331 -8.25 16.68 3.85
N LEU A 332 -9.18 16.56 2.89
CA LEU A 332 -8.95 17.00 1.50
C LEU A 332 -8.72 18.53 1.41
N GLN A 333 -9.48 19.32 2.18
CA GLN A 333 -9.32 20.77 2.24
C GLN A 333 -7.98 21.19 2.85
N THR A 334 -7.56 20.53 3.94
CA THR A 334 -6.23 20.75 4.54
C THR A 334 -5.13 20.32 3.58
N LEU A 335 -5.27 19.17 2.92
CA LEU A 335 -4.29 18.65 1.96
C LEU A 335 -4.03 19.66 0.85
N ARG A 336 -5.09 20.30 0.34
CA ARG A 336 -5.04 21.36 -0.67
C ARG A 336 -4.25 22.60 -0.24
N GLN A 337 -4.16 22.85 1.07
CA GLN A 337 -3.44 23.98 1.68
C GLN A 337 -2.03 23.59 2.18
N SER A 338 -1.67 22.30 2.12
CA SER A 338 -0.41 21.79 2.63
C SER A 338 0.78 22.04 1.70
N ASP A 339 1.99 21.83 2.23
CA ASP A 339 3.24 21.88 1.46
C ASP A 339 3.38 20.75 0.42
N LEU A 340 2.41 19.82 0.34
CA LEU A 340 2.33 18.86 -0.74
C LEU A 340 1.76 19.49 -2.02
N TYR A 341 0.95 20.55 -1.91
CA TYR A 341 0.35 21.18 -3.08
C TYR A 341 1.38 21.98 -3.86
N ARG A 342 1.51 21.65 -5.15
CA ARG A 342 2.42 22.27 -6.11
C ARG A 342 1.61 23.10 -7.12
N ALA A 343 1.66 24.42 -6.95
CA ALA A 343 0.78 25.37 -7.63
C ALA A 343 0.98 25.48 -9.15
N ASP A 344 2.22 25.40 -9.66
CA ASP A 344 2.50 25.51 -11.10
C ASP A 344 1.92 24.35 -11.93
N GLN A 345 1.59 23.24 -11.27
CA GLN A 345 1.00 22.06 -11.88
C GLN A 345 -0.38 21.71 -11.28
N HIS A 346 -0.93 22.56 -10.41
CA HIS A 346 -2.22 22.34 -9.73
C HIS A 346 -2.39 20.89 -9.20
N SER A 347 -1.38 20.36 -8.51
CA SER A 347 -1.38 18.95 -8.11
C SER A 347 -0.50 18.72 -6.88
N TYR A 348 -0.27 17.46 -6.50
CA TYR A 348 0.34 17.08 -5.23
C TYR A 348 1.67 16.35 -5.43
N MET A 349 2.68 16.75 -4.66
CA MET A 349 3.95 16.03 -4.53
C MET A 349 3.80 14.87 -3.53
N LEU A 350 4.72 13.89 -3.59
CA LEU A 350 4.72 12.77 -2.63
C LEU A 350 5.06 13.21 -1.21
N TYR A 351 5.90 14.23 -1.07
CA TYR A 351 6.34 14.81 0.20
C TYR A 351 6.77 16.27 -0.03
N PRO A 352 6.85 17.11 1.02
CA PRO A 352 7.23 18.51 0.89
C PRO A 352 8.56 18.67 0.18
N ASN A 353 8.62 19.62 -0.76
CA ASN A 353 9.88 20.03 -1.34
C ASN A 353 10.73 20.76 -0.28
N ARG A 354 12.05 20.56 -0.30
CA ARG A 354 12.96 21.17 0.67
C ARG A 354 14.31 21.52 0.08
N ARG A 355 14.94 22.56 0.63
CA ARG A 355 16.33 22.90 0.32
C ARG A 355 17.26 21.90 1.01
N LEU A 356 18.08 21.21 0.23
CA LEU A 356 19.19 20.44 0.78
C LEU A 356 20.39 21.37 1.02
N PRO A 357 21.19 21.13 2.08
CA PRO A 357 22.43 21.87 2.29
C PRO A 357 23.33 21.80 1.06
N GLY A 358 23.89 22.94 0.67
CA GLY A 358 24.88 23.00 -0.39
C GLY A 358 26.15 22.21 -0.05
N PHE A 359 26.97 21.89 -1.05
CA PHE A 359 28.19 21.09 -0.83
C PHE A 359 29.11 21.66 0.27
N LEU A 360 29.29 22.99 0.30
CA LEU A 360 30.11 23.69 1.31
C LEU A 360 29.39 23.97 2.64
N GLU A 361 28.09 23.64 2.73
CA GLU A 361 27.32 23.72 3.98
C GLU A 361 27.28 22.37 4.70
N LYS A 362 27.40 21.27 3.94
CA LYS A 362 27.52 19.92 4.47
C LYS A 362 28.86 19.71 5.18
N ASN A 363 28.88 18.74 6.08
CA ASN A 363 30.10 18.23 6.70
C ASN A 363 30.92 19.31 7.42
N ARG A 364 30.33 20.03 8.39
CA ARG A 364 31.00 21.12 9.13
C ARG A 364 30.78 20.96 10.63
N ALA A 365 31.82 20.54 11.34
CA ALA A 365 31.91 20.64 12.80
C ALA A 365 32.61 21.96 13.17
N PRO A 366 31.90 22.91 13.82
CA PRO A 366 32.56 24.08 14.42
C PRO A 366 33.64 23.64 15.42
N ALA A 367 34.75 24.38 15.51
CA ALA A 367 35.85 24.08 16.43
C ALA A 367 35.39 23.85 17.88
N ALA A 368 34.37 24.60 18.34
CA ALA A 368 33.80 24.45 19.67
C ALA A 368 33.23 23.05 19.97
N GLN A 369 32.75 22.33 18.95
CA GLN A 369 32.20 20.97 19.13
C GLN A 369 33.28 19.90 19.31
N VAL A 370 34.52 20.20 18.93
CA VAL A 370 35.65 19.26 19.02
C VAL A 370 36.79 19.79 19.91
N ALA A 371 36.61 20.95 20.54
CA ALA A 371 37.65 21.62 21.31
C ALA A 371 38.14 20.78 22.50
N ASP A 372 37.24 20.03 23.14
CA ASP A 372 37.54 19.18 24.29
C ASP A 372 37.95 17.75 23.88
N SER A 373 37.99 17.44 22.58
CA SER A 373 38.39 16.12 22.08
C SER A 373 39.91 15.98 22.07
N ARG A 374 40.39 15.07 22.91
CA ARG A 374 41.81 14.69 22.96
C ARG A 374 42.21 13.95 21.70
N LEU A 375 41.34 13.11 21.17
CA LEU A 375 41.58 12.39 19.92
C LEU A 375 41.76 13.35 18.74
N VAL A 376 40.84 14.30 18.55
CA VAL A 376 40.92 15.28 17.46
C VAL A 376 42.14 16.17 17.61
N THR A 377 42.48 16.57 18.83
CA THR A 377 43.70 17.33 19.11
C THR A 377 44.96 16.54 18.70
N ALA A 378 45.05 15.26 19.09
CA ALA A 378 46.18 14.40 18.77
C ALA A 378 46.31 14.16 17.24
N LEU A 379 45.20 13.86 16.56
CA LEU A 379 45.17 13.67 15.12
C LEU A 379 45.56 14.94 14.36
N THR A 380 45.06 16.10 14.80
CA THR A 380 45.40 17.41 14.20
C THR A 380 46.89 17.70 14.35
N ALA A 381 47.47 17.46 15.53
CA ALA A 381 48.90 17.66 15.79
C ALA A 381 49.79 16.74 14.94
N ALA A 382 49.32 15.53 14.64
CA ALA A 382 50.00 14.57 13.79
C ALA A 382 49.75 14.77 12.29
N ASN A 383 48.91 15.74 11.90
CA ASN A 383 48.40 15.91 10.53
C ASN A 383 47.75 14.61 9.98
N ASP A 384 47.11 13.84 10.85
CA ASP A 384 46.37 12.64 10.49
C ASP A 384 44.95 13.01 10.06
N ARG A 385 44.62 12.65 8.82
CA ARG A 385 43.39 13.07 8.14
C ARG A 385 42.36 11.94 8.02
N ARG A 386 42.60 10.81 8.69
CA ARG A 386 41.74 9.62 8.58
C ARG A 386 40.34 9.84 9.12
N LEU A 387 40.20 10.60 10.21
CA LEU A 387 38.91 10.86 10.88
C LEU A 387 38.34 12.23 10.55
N LEU A 388 39.06 13.30 10.91
CA LEU A 388 38.65 14.70 10.77
C LEU A 388 39.79 15.52 10.15
N ILE A 389 39.43 16.57 9.40
CA ILE A 389 40.33 17.49 8.71
C ILE A 389 39.95 18.91 9.13
N CYS A 390 40.90 19.69 9.64
CA CYS A 390 40.72 21.10 9.93
C CYS A 390 41.06 21.94 8.69
N ASP A 391 40.15 22.81 8.26
CA ASP A 391 40.38 23.73 7.15
C ASP A 391 41.17 24.99 7.57
N GLN A 392 41.45 25.88 6.61
CA GLN A 392 42.19 27.12 6.88
C GLN A 392 41.43 28.12 7.76
N ALA A 393 40.12 27.94 7.92
CA ALA A 393 39.26 28.78 8.76
C ALA A 393 39.05 28.19 10.16
N GLY A 394 39.68 27.05 10.48
CA GLY A 394 39.53 26.38 11.76
C GLY A 394 38.24 25.56 11.89
N VAL A 395 37.57 25.25 10.78
CA VAL A 395 36.39 24.38 10.75
C VAL A 395 36.83 22.94 10.52
N TYR A 396 36.23 22.01 11.24
CA TYR A 396 36.54 20.60 11.10
C TYR A 396 35.53 19.91 10.17
N HIS A 397 36.03 18.96 9.38
CA HIS A 397 35.25 18.18 8.43
C HIS A 397 35.59 16.71 8.62
N PHE A 398 34.59 15.83 8.71
CA PHE A 398 34.87 14.40 8.64
C PHE A 398 35.52 14.07 7.30
N ASN A 399 36.29 12.98 7.27
CA ASN A 399 36.94 12.51 6.04
C ASN A 399 35.90 12.37 4.90
N GLY A 400 36.26 12.88 3.72
CA GLY A 400 35.37 12.94 2.56
C GLY A 400 34.98 11.59 1.97
N ASP A 401 35.66 10.51 2.34
CA ASP A 401 35.38 9.14 1.89
C ASP A 401 34.29 8.46 2.75
N PHE A 402 33.85 9.08 3.85
CA PHE A 402 32.83 8.52 4.73
C PHE A 402 31.44 8.61 4.10
N ARG A 403 30.74 7.47 4.06
CA ARG A 403 29.36 7.36 3.58
C ARG A 403 28.37 7.33 4.73
N ASN A 404 28.75 6.71 5.85
CA ASN A 404 27.90 6.57 7.03
C ASN A 404 28.74 6.33 8.30
N ALA A 405 28.07 6.19 9.44
CA ALA A 405 28.70 5.96 10.74
C ALA A 405 29.56 4.68 10.80
N GLY A 406 29.33 3.71 9.93
CA GLY A 406 30.16 2.51 9.81
C GLY A 406 31.58 2.81 9.33
N ASP A 407 31.76 3.78 8.41
CA ASP A 407 33.08 4.21 7.98
C ASP A 407 33.84 4.94 9.12
N VAL A 408 33.13 5.74 9.91
CA VAL A 408 33.67 6.40 11.11
C VAL A 408 34.09 5.37 12.14
N ALA A 409 33.21 4.41 12.44
CA ALA A 409 33.47 3.31 13.36
C ALA A 409 34.71 2.51 12.95
N ARG A 410 34.82 2.13 11.67
CA ARG A 410 35.98 1.40 11.15
C ARG A 410 37.28 2.17 11.37
N VAL A 411 37.31 3.47 11.08
CA VAL A 411 38.50 4.29 11.30
C VAL A 411 38.83 4.40 12.79
N LEU A 412 37.84 4.55 13.67
CA LEU A 412 38.05 4.55 15.12
C LEU A 412 38.61 3.21 15.61
N ASP A 413 38.14 2.09 15.06
CA ASP A 413 38.64 0.75 15.39
C ASP A 413 40.09 0.54 14.91
N GLU A 414 40.46 1.09 13.74
CA GLU A 414 41.84 1.13 13.24
C GLU A 414 42.75 1.98 14.15
N LEU A 415 42.31 3.18 14.52
CA LEU A 415 43.01 4.06 15.46
C LEU A 415 43.16 3.41 16.84
N ALA A 416 42.18 2.61 17.26
CA ALA A 416 42.23 1.88 18.52
C ALA A 416 43.35 0.83 18.59
N GLN A 417 43.87 0.37 17.44
CA GLN A 417 45.01 -0.55 17.37
C GLN A 417 46.37 0.15 17.49
N GLU A 418 46.41 1.49 17.39
CA GLU A 418 47.65 2.25 17.42
C GLU A 418 47.93 2.77 18.84
N PRO A 419 49.08 2.43 19.46
CA PRO A 419 49.37 2.86 20.84
C PRO A 419 49.28 4.37 21.09
N ALA A 420 49.49 5.19 20.05
CA ALA A 420 49.41 6.65 20.12
C ALA A 420 47.97 7.17 20.29
N TYR A 421 46.96 6.43 19.83
CA TYR A 421 45.56 6.87 19.81
C TYR A 421 44.61 5.94 20.58
N ALA A 422 45.05 4.73 20.94
CA ALA A 422 44.20 3.65 21.47
C ALA A 422 43.27 4.08 22.62
N SER A 423 43.82 4.77 23.62
CA SER A 423 43.04 5.20 24.79
C SER A 423 41.96 6.23 24.41
N ASP A 424 42.32 7.23 23.60
CA ASP A 424 41.42 8.34 23.25
C ASP A 424 40.38 7.89 22.21
N ALA A 425 40.76 7.03 21.26
CA ALA A 425 39.86 6.43 20.26
C ALA A 425 38.76 5.57 20.90
N LEU A 426 39.09 4.78 21.93
CA LEU A 426 38.10 4.00 22.68
C LEU A 426 37.20 4.89 23.53
N ALA A 427 37.78 5.89 24.22
CA ALA A 427 37.04 6.77 25.13
C ALA A 427 36.06 7.70 24.40
N GLU A 428 36.45 8.23 23.23
CA GLU A 428 35.67 9.22 22.49
C GLU A 428 34.84 8.62 21.35
N ARG A 429 34.81 7.29 21.21
CA ARG A 429 34.11 6.60 20.12
C ARG A 429 32.64 7.01 20.00
N ALA A 430 31.92 6.99 21.12
CA ALA A 430 30.50 7.37 21.16
C ALA A 430 30.30 8.83 20.77
N VAL A 431 31.12 9.73 21.32
CA VAL A 431 31.08 11.18 21.04
C VAL A 431 31.29 11.46 19.55
N MET A 432 32.25 10.78 18.90
CA MET A 432 32.53 10.97 17.47
C MET A 432 31.38 10.46 16.58
N LEU A 433 30.77 9.34 16.94
CA LEU A 433 29.60 8.81 16.23
C LEU A 433 28.37 9.71 16.42
N GLU A 434 28.16 10.24 17.63
CA GLU A 434 27.11 11.21 17.92
C GLU A 434 27.33 12.53 17.17
N LEU A 435 28.57 13.02 17.09
CA LEU A 435 28.92 14.20 16.30
C LEU A 435 28.63 13.98 14.81
N PHE A 436 28.99 12.81 14.28
CA PHE A 436 28.68 12.44 12.90
C PHE A 436 27.16 12.38 12.67
N GLU A 437 26.42 11.73 13.57
CA GLU A 437 24.96 11.64 13.47
C GLU A 437 24.28 13.01 13.58
N ALA A 438 24.68 13.85 14.53
CA ALA A 438 24.14 15.21 14.67
C ALA A 438 24.38 16.08 13.44
N MET A 439 25.45 15.81 12.68
CA MET A 439 25.81 16.55 11.48
C MET A 439 25.06 16.08 10.23
N PHE A 440 24.84 14.78 10.10
CA PHE A 440 24.28 14.17 8.88
C PHE A 440 22.82 13.70 9.02
N ASP A 441 22.32 13.54 10.24
CA ASP A 441 20.96 13.09 10.57
C ASP A 441 20.53 11.86 9.76
N HIS A 442 21.41 10.85 9.72
CA HIS A 442 21.18 9.64 8.94
C HIS A 442 20.06 8.78 9.51
N ARG A 443 19.68 8.96 10.79
CA ARG A 443 18.48 8.36 11.35
C ARG A 443 17.22 8.81 10.60
N ALA A 444 17.12 10.08 10.22
CA ALA A 444 16.02 10.59 9.42
C ALA A 444 16.13 10.26 7.92
N PHE A 445 17.22 9.61 7.46
CA PHE A 445 17.35 9.16 6.08
C PHE A 445 16.35 8.04 5.79
N THR A 446 15.41 8.34 4.90
CA THR A 446 14.35 7.42 4.46
C THR A 446 14.69 6.72 3.16
N GLY A 447 15.70 7.19 2.42
CA GLY A 447 16.10 6.67 1.11
C GLY A 447 16.45 7.80 0.15
N ARG A 448 16.62 7.46 -1.14
CA ARG A 448 17.01 8.43 -2.18
C ARG A 448 15.97 9.55 -2.39
N SER A 449 14.71 9.30 -2.03
CA SER A 449 13.56 10.22 -2.08
C SER A 449 13.91 11.66 -1.70
N GLY A 450 14.54 11.83 -0.55
CA GLY A 450 14.89 13.12 0.02
C GLY A 450 16.22 13.71 -0.49
N THR A 451 16.87 13.12 -1.49
CA THR A 451 18.26 13.45 -1.89
C THR A 451 18.46 13.65 -3.40
N PHE A 452 17.40 13.53 -4.20
CA PHE A 452 17.40 13.80 -5.64
C PHE A 452 16.13 14.57 -6.07
N PHE A 453 16.09 15.03 -7.32
CA PHE A 453 15.15 16.08 -7.79
C PHE A 453 14.23 15.68 -8.95
N ALA A 454 14.10 14.37 -9.22
CA ALA A 454 13.25 13.82 -10.29
C ALA A 454 12.68 12.46 -9.85
N TYR A 455 11.87 11.80 -10.69
CA TYR A 455 11.17 10.56 -10.35
C TYR A 455 10.28 10.75 -9.12
N GLU A 456 10.50 9.98 -8.05
CA GLU A 456 9.82 10.15 -6.78
C GLU A 456 10.32 11.39 -6.01
N GLY A 457 11.48 11.94 -6.35
CA GLY A 457 12.26 12.90 -5.56
C GLY A 457 11.66 14.27 -5.29
N LEU A 458 12.46 15.12 -4.63
CA LEU A 458 12.05 16.45 -4.17
C LEU A 458 11.50 17.33 -5.30
N GLY A 459 10.32 17.90 -5.09
CA GLY A 459 9.65 18.78 -6.06
C GLY A 459 8.93 18.06 -7.19
N SER A 460 9.03 16.74 -7.29
CA SER A 460 8.40 15.94 -8.35
C SER A 460 6.98 15.53 -7.96
N ILE A 461 6.06 15.60 -8.93
CA ILE A 461 4.74 14.99 -8.82
C ILE A 461 4.84 13.57 -9.40
N TYR A 462 4.40 12.57 -8.64
CA TYR A 462 4.30 11.19 -9.10
C TYR A 462 2.84 10.83 -9.37
N TRP A 463 2.46 10.77 -10.65
CA TRP A 463 1.05 10.84 -11.07
C TRP A 463 0.22 9.65 -10.63
N HIS A 464 0.82 8.48 -10.43
CA HIS A 464 0.08 7.31 -9.92
C HIS A 464 -0.50 7.58 -8.53
N MET A 465 0.24 8.21 -7.61
CA MET A 465 -0.27 8.52 -6.28
C MET A 465 -1.37 9.59 -6.32
N VAL A 466 -1.28 10.56 -7.23
CA VAL A 466 -2.34 11.55 -7.45
C VAL A 466 -3.63 10.89 -7.97
N SER A 467 -3.53 9.95 -8.91
CA SER A 467 -4.73 9.25 -9.39
C SER A 467 -5.31 8.27 -8.35
N LYS A 468 -4.49 7.77 -7.41
CA LYS A 468 -5.02 7.08 -6.22
C LYS A 468 -5.77 8.03 -5.29
N LEU A 469 -5.26 9.25 -5.06
CA LEU A 469 -5.97 10.29 -4.32
C LEU A 469 -7.31 10.62 -4.99
N LEU A 470 -7.32 10.76 -6.31
CA LEU A 470 -8.54 11.00 -7.08
C LEU A 470 -9.58 9.88 -6.85
N LEU A 471 -9.16 8.62 -6.90
CA LEU A 471 -10.02 7.48 -6.62
C LEU A 471 -10.52 7.46 -5.17
N ALA A 472 -9.65 7.74 -4.20
CA ALA A 472 -10.05 7.83 -2.79
C ALA A 472 -11.07 8.96 -2.55
N ALA A 473 -10.86 10.13 -3.14
CA ALA A 473 -11.81 11.25 -3.07
C ALA A 473 -13.17 10.90 -3.70
N GLN A 474 -13.17 10.15 -4.81
CA GLN A 474 -14.39 9.63 -5.42
C GLN A 474 -15.12 8.65 -4.50
N GLU A 475 -14.40 7.70 -3.90
CA GLU A 475 -14.99 6.75 -2.94
C GLU A 475 -15.57 7.48 -1.71
N CYS A 476 -14.90 8.52 -1.19
CA CYS A 476 -15.41 9.37 -0.11
C CYS A 476 -16.71 10.11 -0.51
N TYR A 477 -16.75 10.69 -1.71
CA TYR A 477 -17.96 11.31 -2.24
C TYR A 477 -19.11 10.30 -2.37
N GLN A 478 -18.85 9.13 -2.94
CA GLN A 478 -19.85 8.08 -3.13
C GLN A 478 -20.40 7.58 -1.79
N LYS A 479 -19.52 7.42 -0.78
CA LYS A 479 -19.92 7.10 0.59
C LYS A 479 -20.86 8.17 1.15
N ALA A 480 -20.51 9.45 1.02
CA ALA A 480 -21.32 10.56 1.51
C ALA A 480 -22.71 10.60 0.86
N VAL A 481 -22.80 10.34 -0.45
CA VAL A 481 -24.09 10.21 -1.16
C VAL A 481 -24.89 9.02 -0.65
N ALA A 482 -24.27 7.85 -0.50
CA ALA A 482 -24.94 6.63 -0.06
C ALA A 482 -25.47 6.74 1.38
N GLU A 483 -24.77 7.46 2.26
CA GLU A 483 -25.17 7.71 3.64
C GLU A 483 -26.18 8.85 3.80
N GLY A 484 -26.52 9.57 2.72
CA GLY A 484 -27.42 10.72 2.77
C GLY A 484 -26.83 11.89 3.57
N ALA A 485 -25.52 12.10 3.47
CA ALA A 485 -24.85 13.25 4.10
C ALA A 485 -25.39 14.59 3.56
N ASP A 486 -25.15 15.67 4.30
CA ASP A 486 -25.62 17.00 3.94
C ASP A 486 -25.18 17.42 2.52
N GLU A 487 -26.06 18.12 1.81
CA GLU A 487 -25.81 18.58 0.43
C GLU A 487 -24.55 19.45 0.34
N SER A 488 -24.27 20.26 1.36
CA SER A 488 -23.06 21.08 1.40
C SER A 488 -21.79 20.23 1.49
N VAL A 489 -21.80 19.12 2.23
CA VAL A 489 -20.67 18.20 2.37
C VAL A 489 -20.45 17.43 1.08
N THR A 490 -21.51 16.84 0.52
CA THR A 490 -21.44 16.08 -0.74
C THR A 490 -21.00 16.96 -1.91
N SER A 491 -21.52 18.19 -2.01
CA SER A 491 -21.11 19.17 -3.02
C SER A 491 -19.65 19.60 -2.86
N ALA A 492 -19.19 19.81 -1.62
CA ALA A 492 -17.80 20.16 -1.35
C ALA A 492 -16.83 18.98 -1.64
N LEU A 493 -17.23 17.74 -1.37
CA LEU A 493 -16.48 16.55 -1.74
C LEU A 493 -16.39 16.37 -3.27
N ALA A 494 -17.49 16.60 -3.99
CA ALA A 494 -17.47 16.62 -5.45
C ALA A 494 -16.53 17.72 -5.99
N SER A 495 -16.56 18.90 -5.37
CA SER A 495 -15.66 20.01 -5.71
C SER A 495 -14.19 19.65 -5.48
N ALA A 496 -13.87 18.99 -4.36
CA ALA A 496 -12.52 18.51 -4.07
C ALA A 496 -12.07 17.44 -5.08
N TYR A 497 -12.95 16.51 -5.47
CA TYR A 497 -12.69 15.53 -6.52
C TYR A 497 -12.31 16.21 -7.84
N TYR A 498 -13.10 17.21 -8.29
CA TYR A 498 -12.82 17.91 -9.54
C TYR A 498 -11.58 18.83 -9.45
N ASP A 499 -11.27 19.43 -8.30
CA ASP A 499 -10.01 20.16 -8.09
C ASP A 499 -8.79 19.23 -8.29
N ILE A 500 -8.82 18.02 -7.72
CA ILE A 500 -7.79 17.01 -7.98
C ILE A 500 -7.75 16.62 -9.47
N ARG A 501 -8.91 16.38 -10.10
CA ARG A 501 -9.04 16.00 -11.52
C ARG A 501 -8.42 17.04 -12.45
N GLN A 502 -8.61 18.33 -12.15
CA GLN A 502 -8.04 19.44 -12.93
C GLN A 502 -6.51 19.42 -12.97
N GLY A 503 -5.86 18.85 -11.96
CA GLY A 503 -4.41 18.68 -11.92
C GLY A 503 -3.86 17.66 -12.92
N LEU A 504 -4.70 16.75 -13.45
CA LEU A 504 -4.26 15.70 -14.36
C LEU A 504 -4.07 16.18 -15.80
N GLY A 505 -3.26 15.43 -16.55
CA GLY A 505 -2.73 15.82 -17.86
C GLY A 505 -3.78 16.35 -18.82
N PHE A 506 -4.87 15.62 -19.07
CA PHE A 506 -5.84 15.95 -20.12
C PHE A 506 -6.60 17.27 -19.91
N ASN A 507 -6.56 17.83 -18.69
CA ASN A 507 -7.14 19.15 -18.37
C ASN A 507 -6.16 20.32 -18.61
N LYS A 508 -4.92 20.03 -19.03
CA LYS A 508 -3.85 21.03 -19.17
C LYS A 508 -3.54 21.34 -20.62
N LYS A 509 -2.96 22.53 -20.82
CA LYS A 509 -2.37 22.91 -22.11
C LYS A 509 -1.10 22.08 -22.35
N PRO A 510 -0.77 21.73 -23.62
CA PRO A 510 0.44 20.97 -23.93
C PRO A 510 1.73 21.59 -23.38
N ALA A 511 1.82 22.93 -23.38
CA ALA A 511 3.00 23.64 -22.86
C ALA A 511 3.13 23.56 -21.32
N GLU A 512 2.01 23.48 -20.60
CA GLU A 512 1.99 23.34 -19.14
C GLU A 512 2.30 21.90 -18.71
N TYR A 513 1.73 20.92 -19.44
CA TYR A 513 2.00 19.51 -19.20
C TYR A 513 3.41 19.11 -19.66
N GLY A 514 3.90 19.74 -20.73
CA GLY A 514 5.20 19.46 -21.34
C GLY A 514 5.21 18.24 -22.27
N ALA A 515 4.04 17.75 -22.67
CA ALA A 515 3.83 16.64 -23.61
C ALA A 515 2.40 16.70 -24.19
N PHE A 516 1.99 15.68 -24.94
CA PHE A 516 0.57 15.52 -25.31
C PHE A 516 -0.28 15.24 -24.05
N PRO A 517 -1.25 16.10 -23.71
CA PRO A 517 -2.05 15.99 -22.48
C PRO A 517 -2.85 14.69 -22.33
N THR A 518 -3.17 14.05 -23.45
CA THR A 518 -3.91 12.78 -23.50
C THR A 518 -3.06 11.56 -23.14
N ASP A 519 -1.73 11.71 -23.13
CA ASP A 519 -0.82 10.61 -22.88
C ASP A 519 -0.44 10.57 -21.39
N PRO A 520 -0.50 9.38 -20.75
CA PRO A 520 -0.07 9.21 -19.37
C PRO A 520 1.45 9.20 -19.24
N TYR A 521 1.96 9.75 -18.14
CA TYR A 521 3.38 9.80 -17.80
C TYR A 521 3.57 9.49 -16.32
N SER A 522 4.69 8.88 -15.92
CA SER A 522 4.89 8.49 -14.52
C SER A 522 5.03 9.70 -13.58
N HIS A 523 5.77 10.74 -13.99
CA HIS A 523 6.07 11.87 -13.10
C HIS A 523 6.36 13.18 -13.84
N THR A 524 6.26 14.30 -13.12
CA THR A 524 6.63 15.65 -13.58
C THR A 524 7.57 16.31 -12.55
N PRO A 525 8.90 16.36 -12.81
CA PRO A 525 9.86 17.00 -11.91
C PRO A 525 9.64 18.51 -11.78
N MET A 526 10.27 19.13 -10.78
CA MET A 526 10.30 20.59 -10.68
C MET A 526 11.10 21.19 -11.84
N GLY A 527 10.55 22.22 -12.49
CA GLY A 527 11.22 22.89 -13.63
C GLY A 527 11.29 22.08 -14.93
N SER A 528 10.49 21.02 -15.07
CA SER A 528 10.39 20.20 -16.27
C SER A 528 8.94 19.82 -16.58
N GLY A 529 8.70 19.37 -17.82
CA GLY A 529 7.46 18.72 -18.22
C GLY A 529 7.38 17.24 -17.83
N ALA A 530 6.29 16.59 -18.22
CA ALA A 530 6.01 15.17 -17.97
C ALA A 530 7.11 14.21 -18.49
N ARG A 531 7.41 13.15 -17.74
CA ARG A 531 8.50 12.18 -17.97
C ARG A 531 8.02 10.74 -17.84
N GLN A 532 8.66 9.83 -18.60
CA GLN A 532 8.34 8.39 -18.72
C GLN A 532 6.93 8.10 -19.27
N PRO A 533 6.73 8.12 -20.61
CA PRO A 533 5.42 7.92 -21.22
C PRO A 533 4.90 6.49 -21.09
N GLY A 534 3.57 6.35 -21.07
CA GLY A 534 2.88 5.11 -21.39
C GLY A 534 2.48 4.28 -20.16
N MET A 535 3.23 3.21 -19.88
CA MET A 535 2.80 2.10 -19.00
C MET A 535 2.95 2.39 -17.49
N THR A 536 2.40 3.51 -17.03
CA THR A 536 2.31 3.85 -15.59
C THR A 536 1.05 3.25 -14.95
N GLY A 537 1.14 2.86 -13.68
CA GLY A 537 -0.01 2.39 -12.90
C GLY A 537 -1.13 3.42 -12.72
N GLN A 538 -0.86 4.70 -13.02
CA GLN A 538 -1.84 5.79 -13.04
C GLN A 538 -3.10 5.42 -13.85
N VAL A 539 -2.92 4.77 -15.01
CA VAL A 539 -4.01 4.52 -15.96
C VAL A 539 -5.11 3.65 -15.38
N LYS A 540 -4.77 2.70 -14.49
CA LYS A 540 -5.78 1.82 -13.89
C LYS A 540 -6.71 2.60 -12.96
N GLU A 541 -6.16 3.56 -12.22
CA GLU A 541 -6.94 4.36 -11.27
C GLU A 541 -7.86 5.30 -12.06
N GLU A 542 -7.38 5.87 -13.18
CA GLU A 542 -8.20 6.72 -14.04
C GLU A 542 -9.32 5.95 -14.74
N ILE A 543 -9.09 4.71 -15.17
CA ILE A 543 -10.15 3.83 -15.69
C ILE A 543 -11.24 3.63 -14.63
N LEU A 544 -10.87 3.34 -13.38
CA LEU A 544 -11.83 3.16 -12.28
C LEU A 544 -12.59 4.45 -12.00
N THR A 545 -11.89 5.58 -11.90
CA THR A 545 -12.56 6.87 -11.65
C THR A 545 -13.50 7.26 -12.78
N ARG A 546 -13.16 6.93 -14.04
CA ARG A 546 -14.04 7.19 -15.18
C ARG A 546 -15.33 6.38 -15.13
N LEU A 547 -15.27 5.12 -14.70
CA LEU A 547 -16.48 4.31 -14.47
C LEU A 547 -17.35 4.95 -13.37
N GLY A 548 -16.72 5.45 -12.30
CA GLY A 548 -17.41 6.18 -11.24
C GLY A 548 -18.01 7.52 -11.69
N GLU A 549 -17.33 8.29 -12.54
CA GLU A 549 -17.87 9.53 -13.17
C GLU A 549 -19.12 9.21 -13.99
N LEU A 550 -19.06 8.14 -14.80
CA LEU A 550 -20.19 7.64 -15.57
C LEU A 550 -21.33 7.07 -14.69
N GLY A 551 -21.17 7.05 -13.36
CA GLY A 551 -22.14 6.49 -12.42
C GLY A 551 -22.32 4.99 -12.55
N MET A 552 -21.39 4.31 -13.22
CA MET A 552 -21.46 2.87 -13.41
C MET A 552 -20.92 2.18 -12.15
N SER A 553 -21.75 1.33 -11.56
CA SER A 553 -21.37 0.51 -10.42
C SER A 553 -22.01 -0.86 -10.51
N VAL A 554 -21.49 -1.81 -9.73
CA VAL A 554 -22.11 -3.12 -9.56
C VAL A 554 -22.48 -3.29 -8.10
N GLN A 555 -23.75 -3.59 -7.84
CA GLN A 555 -24.30 -3.70 -6.49
C GLN A 555 -25.15 -4.96 -6.39
N GLY A 556 -24.72 -5.91 -5.54
CA GLY A 556 -25.45 -7.15 -5.33
C GLY A 556 -25.72 -7.91 -6.64
N GLY A 557 -24.72 -8.01 -7.52
CA GLY A 557 -24.82 -8.70 -8.82
C GLY A 557 -25.59 -7.93 -9.90
N SER A 558 -26.04 -6.70 -9.61
CA SER A 558 -26.76 -5.85 -10.56
C SER A 558 -25.88 -4.71 -11.08
N LEU A 559 -25.92 -4.47 -12.38
CA LEU A 559 -25.33 -3.29 -13.00
C LEU A 559 -26.23 -2.07 -12.78
N CYS A 560 -25.63 -1.00 -12.25
CA CYS A 560 -26.32 0.24 -11.89
C CYS A 560 -25.70 1.44 -12.62
N PHE A 561 -26.54 2.43 -12.94
CA PHE A 561 -26.16 3.66 -13.65
C PHE A 561 -26.74 4.90 -12.97
N ALA A 562 -25.95 5.56 -12.12
CA ALA A 562 -26.33 6.76 -11.36
C ALA A 562 -25.23 7.83 -11.45
N PRO A 563 -25.16 8.60 -12.54
CA PRO A 563 -24.01 9.44 -12.88
C PRO A 563 -23.97 10.79 -12.14
N THR A 564 -23.77 10.77 -10.82
CA THR A 564 -23.79 11.99 -9.99
C THR A 564 -22.51 12.85 -10.05
N LEU A 565 -21.44 12.34 -10.65
CA LEU A 565 -20.20 13.06 -11.00
C LEU A 565 -19.99 13.17 -12.51
N LEU A 566 -21.05 13.01 -13.32
CA LEU A 566 -20.94 13.25 -14.76
C LEU A 566 -21.29 14.69 -15.05
N ARG A 567 -20.43 15.40 -15.79
CA ARG A 567 -20.71 16.79 -16.13
C ARG A 567 -21.66 16.91 -17.31
N SER A 568 -22.47 17.95 -17.26
CA SER A 568 -23.50 18.25 -18.25
C SER A 568 -22.93 18.54 -19.65
N ASP A 569 -21.68 19.04 -19.70
CA ASP A 569 -20.93 19.38 -20.90
C ASP A 569 -20.27 18.19 -21.62
N GLU A 570 -20.32 16.99 -21.03
CA GLU A 570 -19.83 15.77 -21.67
C GLU A 570 -20.80 15.17 -22.69
N PHE A 571 -22.06 15.62 -22.68
CA PHE A 571 -23.07 15.21 -23.65
C PHE A 571 -22.91 15.96 -24.97
N LEU A 572 -23.10 15.27 -26.10
CA LEU A 572 -23.03 15.91 -27.41
C LEU A 572 -24.17 16.90 -27.60
N GLU A 573 -23.88 18.12 -28.07
CA GLU A 573 -24.90 19.11 -28.40
C GLU A 573 -25.59 18.83 -29.76
N THR A 574 -24.90 18.14 -30.66
CA THR A 574 -25.41 17.75 -31.98
C THR A 574 -25.31 16.24 -32.17
N SER A 575 -26.02 15.70 -33.16
CA SER A 575 -25.90 14.28 -33.48
C SER A 575 -24.45 13.91 -33.82
N GLY A 576 -24.02 12.75 -33.34
CA GLY A 576 -22.68 12.22 -33.54
C GLY A 576 -22.68 10.77 -34.01
N THR A 577 -21.48 10.20 -34.16
CA THR A 577 -21.30 8.81 -34.57
C THR A 577 -20.37 8.11 -33.59
N PHE A 578 -20.83 7.00 -33.02
CA PHE A 578 -20.04 6.15 -32.14
C PHE A 578 -19.61 4.89 -32.87
N VAL A 579 -18.31 4.74 -33.05
CA VAL A 579 -17.69 3.58 -33.70
C VAL A 579 -17.09 2.70 -32.62
N TYR A 580 -17.51 1.44 -32.56
CA TYR A 580 -17.06 0.50 -31.55
C TYR A 580 -16.82 -0.89 -32.13
N ILE A 581 -16.20 -1.77 -31.35
CA ILE A 581 -16.00 -3.18 -31.68
C ILE A 581 -16.94 -3.98 -30.79
N ASP A 582 -17.84 -4.74 -31.41
CA ASP A 582 -18.76 -5.60 -30.68
C ASP A 582 -18.06 -6.87 -30.13
N ILE A 583 -18.80 -7.67 -29.36
CA ILE A 583 -18.27 -8.92 -28.78
C ILE A 583 -17.79 -9.94 -29.82
N THR A 584 -18.32 -9.85 -31.06
CA THR A 584 -17.93 -10.70 -32.19
C THR A 584 -16.69 -10.18 -32.92
N GLN A 585 -16.05 -9.13 -32.37
CA GLN A 585 -14.89 -8.43 -32.94
C GLN A 585 -15.19 -7.71 -34.26
N ILE A 586 -16.47 -7.41 -34.52
CA ILE A 586 -16.88 -6.69 -35.71
C ILE A 586 -16.99 -5.20 -35.40
N LYS A 587 -16.44 -4.37 -36.28
CA LYS A 587 -16.58 -2.91 -36.22
C LYS A 587 -18.03 -2.53 -36.54
N ARG A 588 -18.68 -1.84 -35.60
CA ARG A 588 -20.06 -1.35 -35.70
C ARG A 588 -20.08 0.17 -35.61
N THR A 589 -21.22 0.75 -35.97
CA THR A 589 -21.44 2.19 -35.96
C THR A 589 -22.85 2.48 -35.44
N LEU A 590 -22.96 3.38 -34.46
CA LEU A 590 -24.21 3.87 -33.91
C LEU A 590 -24.32 5.37 -34.15
N VAL A 591 -25.51 5.83 -34.51
CA VAL A 591 -25.84 7.26 -34.55
C VAL A 591 -26.25 7.68 -33.15
N LEU A 592 -25.59 8.71 -32.64
CA LEU A 592 -25.90 9.31 -31.34
C LEU A 592 -26.81 10.53 -31.57
N PRO A 593 -27.99 10.62 -30.94
CA PRO A 593 -28.81 11.82 -30.99
C PRO A 593 -28.15 12.99 -30.23
N PRO A 594 -28.58 14.25 -30.45
CA PRO A 594 -28.24 15.34 -29.54
C PRO A 594 -28.56 15.00 -28.09
N LYS A 595 -27.83 15.61 -27.15
CA LYS A 595 -27.89 15.36 -25.71
C LYS A 595 -27.59 13.92 -25.32
N SER A 596 -26.70 13.24 -26.05
CA SER A 596 -26.27 11.88 -25.72
C SER A 596 -24.76 11.72 -25.69
N LEU A 597 -24.30 10.66 -25.02
CA LEU A 597 -22.93 10.16 -25.07
C LEU A 597 -22.94 8.63 -25.09
N ALA A 598 -21.83 8.01 -25.45
CA ALA A 598 -21.72 6.57 -25.45
C ALA A 598 -20.37 6.06 -24.95
N PHE A 599 -20.40 4.87 -24.37
CA PHE A 599 -19.24 4.11 -23.94
C PHE A 599 -19.55 2.61 -24.06
N THR A 600 -18.63 1.75 -23.61
CA THR A 600 -18.90 0.31 -23.55
C THR A 600 -18.61 -0.25 -22.18
N ILE A 601 -19.36 -1.29 -21.79
CA ILE A 601 -19.09 -2.13 -20.64
C ILE A 601 -19.12 -3.58 -21.08
N CYS A 602 -18.08 -4.35 -20.78
CA CYS A 602 -17.95 -5.73 -21.27
C CYS A 602 -18.17 -5.87 -22.81
N GLN A 603 -17.79 -4.83 -23.58
CA GLN A 603 -18.03 -4.64 -25.02
C GLN A 603 -19.50 -4.46 -25.45
N VAL A 604 -20.45 -4.33 -24.53
CA VAL A 604 -21.83 -3.90 -24.83
C VAL A 604 -21.85 -2.37 -24.91
N PRO A 605 -22.35 -1.76 -26.00
CA PRO A 605 -22.50 -0.31 -26.11
C PRO A 605 -23.59 0.21 -25.17
N VAL A 606 -23.26 1.25 -24.42
CA VAL A 606 -24.17 1.98 -23.52
C VAL A 606 -24.34 3.38 -24.09
N ILE A 607 -25.59 3.79 -24.31
CA ILE A 607 -25.93 5.16 -24.74
C ILE A 607 -26.64 5.86 -23.60
N TYR A 608 -26.05 6.94 -23.11
CA TYR A 608 -26.73 7.84 -22.18
C TYR A 608 -27.45 8.93 -22.96
N SER A 609 -28.71 9.19 -22.63
CA SER A 609 -29.48 10.32 -23.15
C SER A 609 -29.90 11.22 -22.00
N ARG A 610 -29.53 12.50 -22.05
CA ARG A 610 -29.86 13.48 -21.02
C ARG A 610 -31.28 14.02 -21.19
N GLY A 611 -32.08 13.89 -20.14
CA GLY A 611 -33.47 14.33 -20.07
C GLY A 611 -34.44 13.21 -19.68
N GLY A 612 -35.67 13.59 -19.31
CA GLY A 612 -36.72 12.64 -18.94
C GLY A 612 -36.57 12.04 -17.54
N GLN A 613 -37.26 10.92 -17.32
CA GLN A 613 -37.17 10.12 -16.09
C GLN A 613 -36.07 9.06 -16.22
N ALA A 614 -35.52 8.62 -15.09
CA ALA A 614 -34.54 7.54 -15.07
C ALA A 614 -35.16 6.25 -15.61
N GLU A 615 -34.60 5.72 -16.70
CA GLU A 615 -35.07 4.52 -17.38
C GLU A 615 -33.89 3.81 -18.04
N LEU A 616 -33.93 2.48 -18.06
CA LEU A 616 -33.02 1.62 -18.77
C LEU A 616 -33.78 0.85 -19.86
N ILE A 617 -33.28 0.89 -21.09
CA ILE A 617 -33.79 0.10 -22.20
C ILE A 617 -32.69 -0.86 -22.65
N VAL A 618 -32.95 -2.15 -22.52
CA VAL A 618 -32.04 -3.23 -22.91
C VAL A 618 -32.50 -3.80 -24.24
N THR A 619 -31.61 -3.87 -25.22
CA THR A 619 -31.89 -4.55 -26.49
C THR A 619 -31.16 -5.88 -26.53
N PHE A 620 -31.89 -6.94 -26.82
CA PHE A 620 -31.37 -8.30 -26.94
C PHE A 620 -31.07 -8.65 -28.41
N ALA A 621 -30.21 -9.66 -28.62
CA ALA A 621 -29.79 -10.10 -29.95
C ALA A 621 -30.94 -10.64 -30.82
N ASP A 622 -32.04 -11.10 -30.20
CA ASP A 622 -33.25 -11.54 -30.90
C ASP A 622 -34.22 -10.39 -31.25
N GLY A 623 -33.82 -9.14 -30.96
CA GLY A 623 -34.61 -7.94 -31.22
C GLY A 623 -35.62 -7.60 -30.12
N ARG A 624 -35.75 -8.41 -29.06
CA ARG A 624 -36.58 -8.05 -27.91
C ARG A 624 -35.98 -6.85 -27.17
N THR A 625 -36.86 -6.06 -26.57
CA THR A 625 -36.47 -4.94 -25.69
C THR A 625 -37.07 -5.12 -24.31
N LEU A 626 -36.28 -4.88 -23.28
CA LEU A 626 -36.72 -4.79 -21.88
C LEU A 626 -36.63 -3.33 -21.43
N HIS A 627 -37.70 -2.85 -20.83
CA HIS A 627 -37.75 -1.55 -20.17
C HIS A 627 -37.73 -1.75 -18.66
N ALA A 628 -36.78 -1.10 -17.99
CA ALA A 628 -36.68 -1.08 -16.55
C ALA A 628 -36.71 0.37 -16.07
N ALA A 629 -37.65 0.68 -15.18
CA ALA A 629 -37.72 1.98 -14.53
C ALA A 629 -36.53 2.14 -13.56
N GLY A 630 -35.98 3.36 -13.48
CA GLY A 630 -34.86 3.68 -12.60
C GLY A 630 -33.49 3.42 -13.22
N SER A 631 -32.52 3.10 -12.37
CA SER A 631 -31.08 3.08 -12.69
C SER A 631 -30.41 1.72 -12.50
N ARG A 632 -31.18 0.64 -12.28
CA ARG A 632 -30.65 -0.68 -11.93
C ARG A 632 -31.22 -1.77 -12.85
N LEU A 633 -30.34 -2.57 -13.44
CA LEU A 633 -30.71 -3.80 -14.14
C LEU A 633 -30.98 -4.93 -13.15
N ASP A 634 -31.78 -5.91 -13.55
CA ASP A 634 -31.92 -7.15 -12.81
C ASP A 634 -30.62 -7.98 -12.87
N ILE A 635 -30.48 -8.96 -11.97
CA ILE A 635 -29.27 -9.78 -11.82
C ILE A 635 -29.01 -10.64 -13.07
N GLU A 636 -30.05 -11.18 -13.70
CA GLU A 636 -29.91 -12.08 -14.85
C GLU A 636 -29.38 -11.32 -16.07
N THR A 637 -29.98 -10.17 -16.37
CA THR A 637 -29.51 -9.29 -17.44
C THR A 637 -28.09 -8.79 -17.18
N SER A 638 -27.78 -8.42 -15.93
CA SER A 638 -26.43 -7.96 -15.55
C SER A 638 -25.39 -9.08 -15.73
N ARG A 639 -25.70 -10.29 -15.26
CA ARG A 639 -24.84 -11.47 -15.45
C ARG A 639 -24.57 -11.76 -16.92
N SER A 640 -25.59 -11.66 -17.76
CA SER A 640 -25.47 -11.86 -19.21
C SER A 640 -24.44 -10.92 -19.85
N ILE A 641 -24.37 -9.66 -19.38
CA ILE A 641 -23.36 -8.68 -19.79
C ILE A 641 -21.97 -9.06 -19.26
N PHE A 642 -21.86 -9.41 -17.97
CA PHE A 642 -20.57 -9.76 -17.36
C PHE A 642 -19.91 -10.98 -18.01
N GLU A 643 -20.72 -11.99 -18.36
CA GLU A 643 -20.28 -13.22 -19.03
C GLU A 643 -19.97 -13.03 -20.52
N ARG A 644 -20.33 -11.87 -21.10
CA ARG A 644 -20.10 -11.54 -22.52
C ARG A 644 -20.70 -12.59 -23.46
N ASN A 645 -21.85 -13.15 -23.11
CA ASN A 645 -22.49 -14.24 -23.84
C ASN A 645 -23.22 -13.79 -25.13
N GLY A 646 -23.38 -12.47 -25.32
CA GLY A 646 -23.97 -11.88 -26.52
C GLY A 646 -25.47 -11.82 -26.61
N GLN A 647 -26.18 -12.15 -25.54
CA GLN A 647 -27.61 -11.96 -25.51
C GLN A 647 -27.99 -10.48 -25.46
N VAL A 648 -27.26 -9.65 -24.70
CA VAL A 648 -27.46 -8.19 -24.65
C VAL A 648 -26.56 -7.51 -25.69
N VAL A 649 -27.15 -6.74 -26.60
CA VAL A 649 -26.42 -6.08 -27.69
C VAL A 649 -26.33 -4.57 -27.55
N GLN A 650 -27.18 -3.95 -26.72
CA GLN A 650 -27.17 -2.51 -26.47
C GLN A 650 -27.91 -2.17 -25.18
N LEU A 651 -27.42 -1.15 -24.48
CA LEU A 651 -28.11 -0.48 -23.38
C LEU A 651 -28.37 0.99 -23.74
N GLN A 652 -29.58 1.48 -23.46
CA GLN A 652 -29.89 2.91 -23.44
C GLN A 652 -30.28 3.31 -22.03
N VAL A 653 -29.76 4.44 -21.57
CA VAL A 653 -29.96 4.94 -20.20
C VAL A 653 -30.44 6.38 -20.31
N SER A 654 -31.66 6.63 -19.85
CA SER A 654 -32.20 7.98 -19.68
C SER A 654 -31.66 8.57 -18.38
N VAL A 655 -30.90 9.64 -18.48
CA VAL A 655 -30.26 10.32 -17.35
C VAL A 655 -31.04 11.61 -17.04
N PRO A 656 -31.70 11.71 -15.88
CA PRO A 656 -32.42 12.93 -15.50
C PRO A 656 -31.52 14.17 -15.48
N GLU A 657 -32.04 15.35 -15.80
CA GLU A 657 -31.24 16.60 -15.79
C GLU A 657 -30.65 16.91 -14.40
N ALA A 658 -31.37 16.58 -13.33
CA ALA A 658 -30.90 16.76 -11.96
C ALA A 658 -29.82 15.76 -11.53
N ALA A 659 -29.55 14.72 -12.32
CA ALA A 659 -28.60 13.67 -11.95
C ALA A 659 -27.15 14.00 -12.36
N VAL A 660 -26.92 15.02 -13.19
CA VAL A 660 -25.60 15.42 -13.69
C VAL A 660 -25.09 16.68 -12.98
N THR A 661 -23.78 16.80 -12.82
CA THR A 661 -23.15 18.03 -12.30
C THR A 661 -23.12 19.09 -13.39
N LEU A 662 -23.32 20.36 -13.03
CA LEU A 662 -23.27 21.47 -13.98
C LEU A 662 -21.88 21.66 -14.58
#